data_AF-A0A327J9C2-F1
#
_entry.id   AF-A0A327J9C2-F1
#
_cell.length_a   1.000
_cell.length_b   1.000
_cell.length_c   1.000
_cell.angle_alpha   90.00
_cell.angle_beta   90.00
_cell.angle_gamma   90.00
#
_symmetry.space_group_name_H-M   'P 1'
#
loop_
_entity.id
_entity.type
_entity.pdbx_description
1 polymer ?
#
loop_
_entity_poly.entity_id
_entity_poly.type
_entity_poly.pdbx_seq_one_letter_code
_entity_poly.pdbx_strand_id
1 'polypeptide(L)'
;MKVTAIKNPIVPKRANSVSFERKLREEEKPEYTHAIKDALDYLGVKNMSMIIHGSSFPSEKRDTSIGSPYSKGADKFVDFIKMNGFNSVQLGPGGSIGKKDPSPYISKVFAKNEMFIDLEPLKTSKYGKILSDETYNQLTTKNKETKDKNYNYTDFNKAFSNYDVAMKEAYSTFKTKLTSNDKSAVKLNKEFSKFKEDNKSWVENDGLFKVLTKVNGSDDFEKWNETDKNLPQNLKAGDKKAQARYNDIMAKHGEEVERNTFTQFIADKQLKDNTKHRKEIGFNYIGDLLVGFNQSDVWSNQGAFLKGWKLGCPFGGVDNSPQTWGIPVLDPKKLLNKDGSLGESGKLLKEKVSYSLKNYDNVRIDHALGLVDPYIYKEDTVHKSPNGAVQRDRLWANNVSYMHDIDPDGNFKKVLNKIVLPTFKEFGVDKNEAVWEDLGSSTPAFDWVYHQQENLPGITQTLWSRAENAPRKENWSLVVSHDFEPASEMVQKDWVRNSDAWNVDYLSGYLNPDPATSNERQKYKEEISNSKQSRVASKFTELFRGTNNLQIMFSDFLGINKTYNVGGQDSKDNWKLRVDNDFEDDYYRALQDKNSYALNMPEILGQAVRAKKGMAVAKVSGDPYKANQMRNELDEKLNPLLGKLDSFSEILKEKEEVKSVAPKKVDVPKVTQEVKKPEVLETKKEETTTSKSKNVTAETTLAIAAGVGIVVAGAKKLYDKFKHRHDKQQVA
;
A
#
# COMPACT_ATOMS: atom_id res chain seq x y z
N MET A 1 53.96 19.82 -7.61
CA MET A 1 53.30 20.68 -6.60
C MET A 1 52.31 19.82 -5.81
N LYS A 2 52.60 19.58 -4.54
CA LYS A 2 51.67 19.00 -3.55
C LYS A 2 50.89 20.16 -2.94
N VAL A 3 49.57 20.05 -2.81
CA VAL A 3 48.78 20.93 -1.95
C VAL A 3 48.06 20.06 -0.94
N THR A 4 48.37 20.33 0.31
CA THR A 4 48.02 19.59 1.52
C THR A 4 46.61 19.98 1.99
N ALA A 5 45.80 18.99 2.38
CA ALA A 5 44.53 19.24 3.04
C ALA A 5 44.75 19.71 4.48
N ILE A 6 44.24 20.89 4.82
CA ILE A 6 44.22 21.41 6.19
C ILE A 6 43.07 20.74 6.94
N LYS A 7 43.40 19.90 7.93
CA LYS A 7 42.48 19.48 8.99
C LYS A 7 42.38 20.62 10.00
N ASN A 8 41.19 21.17 10.20
CA ASN A 8 40.92 22.02 11.37
C ASN A 8 40.38 21.16 12.53
N PRO A 9 40.85 21.41 13.77
CA PRO A 9 40.51 20.63 14.95
C PRO A 9 39.09 20.94 15.44
N ILE A 10 38.42 19.88 15.88
CA ILE A 10 37.12 19.92 16.57
C ILE A 10 37.30 20.65 17.90
N VAL A 11 36.68 21.81 18.04
CA VAL A 11 36.36 22.40 19.34
C VAL A 11 34.91 22.02 19.64
N PRO A 12 34.61 21.33 20.74
CA PRO A 12 33.23 21.05 21.12
C PRO A 12 32.61 22.38 21.56
N LYS A 13 31.89 23.04 20.66
CA LYS A 13 30.88 24.02 21.09
C LYS A 13 29.91 23.23 21.96
N ARG A 14 29.82 23.58 23.25
CA ARG A 14 28.67 23.25 24.09
C ARG A 14 27.44 23.59 23.26
N ALA A 15 26.77 22.56 22.76
CA ALA A 15 25.55 22.72 22.03
C ALA A 15 24.54 23.30 23.01
N ASN A 16 24.04 24.50 22.74
CA ASN A 16 22.64 24.75 23.05
C ASN A 16 21.88 23.75 22.18
N SER A 17 21.59 22.58 22.76
CA SER A 17 20.86 21.52 22.10
C SER A 17 19.43 21.99 21.93
N VAL A 18 19.10 22.49 20.74
CA VAL A 18 17.70 22.58 20.31
C VAL A 18 17.28 21.14 20.02
N SER A 19 16.71 20.46 21.02
CA SER A 19 16.02 19.18 20.88
C SER A 19 14.64 19.39 20.27
N PHE A 20 14.17 18.40 19.51
CA PHE A 20 12.84 18.34 18.92
C PHE A 20 11.77 18.26 20.02
N GLU A 21 10.82 19.22 20.14
CA GLU A 21 9.94 19.19 21.33
C GLU A 21 8.42 19.50 21.23
N ARG A 22 7.79 20.25 20.31
CA ARG A 22 6.31 20.44 20.41
C ARG A 22 5.48 19.51 19.52
N LYS A 23 4.99 18.40 20.11
CA LYS A 23 3.86 17.60 19.58
C LYS A 23 2.53 18.22 20.05
N LEU A 24 1.40 17.75 19.49
CA LEU A 24 0.10 18.02 20.11
C LEU A 24 0.09 17.50 21.55
N ARG A 25 -0.26 18.37 22.48
CA ARG A 25 -0.47 18.00 23.88
C ARG A 25 -1.79 17.24 24.02
N GLU A 26 -1.91 16.39 25.04
CA GLU A 26 -3.11 15.57 25.22
C GLU A 26 -4.39 16.41 25.34
N GLU A 27 -4.30 17.60 25.95
CA GLU A 27 -5.41 18.56 26.05
C GLU A 27 -5.77 19.25 24.72
N GLU A 28 -4.86 19.27 23.75
CA GLU A 28 -5.05 19.90 22.43
C GLU A 28 -5.68 18.94 21.42
N LYS A 29 -5.44 17.64 21.56
CA LYS A 29 -5.91 16.59 20.63
C LYS A 29 -7.42 16.62 20.38
N PRO A 30 -8.30 16.81 21.38
CA PRO A 30 -9.74 16.87 21.13
C PRO A 30 -10.13 18.06 20.26
N GLU A 31 -9.61 19.26 20.53
CA GLU A 31 -9.93 20.45 19.75
C GLU A 31 -9.34 20.38 18.34
N TYR A 32 -8.11 19.87 18.21
CA TYR A 32 -7.50 19.59 16.92
C TYR A 32 -8.37 18.66 16.08
N THR A 33 -8.77 17.51 16.64
CA THR A 33 -9.57 16.50 15.94
C THR A 33 -10.93 17.07 15.51
N HIS A 34 -11.57 17.87 16.36
CA HIS A 34 -12.83 18.54 16.00
C HIS A 34 -12.64 19.55 14.87
N ALA A 35 -11.60 20.37 14.89
CA ALA A 35 -11.32 21.34 13.82
C ALA A 35 -11.06 20.64 12.47
N ILE A 36 -10.30 19.53 12.47
CA ILE A 36 -10.10 18.70 11.28
C ILE A 36 -11.43 18.17 10.76
N LYS A 37 -12.26 17.59 11.64
CA LYS A 37 -13.58 17.05 11.26
C LYS A 37 -14.51 18.12 10.70
N ASP A 38 -14.64 19.26 11.36
CA ASP A 38 -15.50 20.37 10.92
C ASP A 38 -15.08 20.90 9.54
N ALA A 39 -13.77 20.93 9.28
CA ALA A 39 -13.23 21.30 7.97
C ALA A 39 -13.60 20.28 6.90
N LEU A 40 -13.41 18.98 7.16
CA LEU A 40 -13.80 17.91 6.24
C LEU A 40 -15.31 17.91 5.95
N ASP A 41 -16.13 18.08 6.99
CA ASP A 41 -17.59 18.18 6.90
C ASP A 41 -18.00 19.38 6.02
N TYR A 42 -17.39 20.56 6.24
CA TYR A 42 -17.63 21.73 5.38
C TYR A 42 -17.18 21.50 3.94
N LEU A 43 -16.06 20.81 3.74
CA LEU A 43 -15.53 20.47 2.41
C LEU A 43 -16.37 19.41 1.69
N GLY A 44 -17.13 18.60 2.43
CA GLY A 44 -17.92 17.49 1.91
C GLY A 44 -17.11 16.22 1.69
N VAL A 45 -15.92 16.13 2.30
CA VAL A 45 -15.09 14.93 2.26
C VAL A 45 -15.72 13.89 3.18
N LYS A 46 -16.19 12.79 2.58
CA LYS A 46 -16.83 11.67 3.28
C LYS A 46 -15.82 10.59 3.63
N ASN A 47 -14.92 10.27 2.71
CA ASN A 47 -13.94 9.19 2.87
C ASN A 47 -12.53 9.71 2.64
N MET A 48 -11.65 9.41 3.59
CA MET A 48 -10.24 9.76 3.55
C MET A 48 -9.43 8.53 3.93
N SER A 49 -8.79 7.93 2.92
CA SER A 49 -8.06 6.67 3.05
C SER A 49 -6.56 6.87 2.93
N MET A 50 -5.80 6.23 3.80
CA MET A 50 -4.34 6.15 3.64
C MET A 50 -3.95 4.93 2.84
N ILE A 51 -3.21 5.10 1.74
CA ILE A 51 -2.64 3.98 1.00
C ILE A 51 -1.39 3.52 1.76
N ILE A 52 -1.45 2.31 2.32
CA ILE A 52 -0.35 1.67 3.06
C ILE A 52 -0.51 0.14 2.99
N HIS A 53 0.52 -0.56 2.49
CA HIS A 53 0.47 -2.02 2.40
C HIS A 53 0.80 -2.68 3.75
N GLY A 54 0.36 -3.91 3.98
CA GLY A 54 0.46 -4.56 5.29
C GLY A 54 1.89 -4.66 5.85
N SER A 55 2.90 -4.87 4.98
CA SER A 55 4.32 -4.91 5.37
C SER A 55 4.88 -3.54 5.76
N SER A 56 4.17 -2.46 5.42
CA SER A 56 4.59 -1.08 5.60
C SER A 56 4.16 -0.48 6.95
N PHE A 57 3.37 -1.19 7.74
CA PHE A 57 3.00 -0.75 9.10
C PHE A 57 4.21 -0.73 10.04
N PRO A 58 4.22 0.15 11.05
CA PRO A 58 5.29 0.17 12.05
C PRO A 58 5.12 -0.98 13.06
N SER A 59 6.19 -1.24 13.82
CA SER A 59 6.19 -2.11 14.99
C SER A 59 6.08 -1.26 16.27
N GLU A 60 5.72 -1.86 17.42
CA GLU A 60 5.64 -1.13 18.69
C GLU A 60 6.96 -1.16 19.48
N LYS A 61 7.17 -2.17 20.33
CA LYS A 61 8.36 -2.28 21.21
C LYS A 61 9.48 -3.09 20.59
N ARG A 62 9.10 -4.11 19.82
CA ARG A 62 10.03 -5.02 19.15
C ARG A 62 9.57 -5.29 17.73
N ASP A 63 10.54 -5.47 16.85
CA ASP A 63 10.36 -5.60 15.41
C ASP A 63 10.59 -7.03 14.92
N THR A 64 9.67 -7.56 14.10
CA THR A 64 9.81 -8.88 13.46
C THR A 64 10.55 -8.83 12.12
N SER A 65 11.10 -7.67 11.76
CA SER A 65 11.71 -7.31 10.47
C SER A 65 10.70 -7.03 9.34
N ILE A 66 9.41 -6.96 9.67
CA ILE A 66 8.30 -6.62 8.78
C ILE A 66 7.16 -5.97 9.58
N GLY A 67 6.39 -5.09 8.94
CA GLY A 67 5.16 -4.55 9.52
C GLY A 67 4.01 -5.56 9.55
N SER A 68 3.04 -5.31 10.42
CA SER A 68 1.77 -6.04 10.41
C SER A 68 0.59 -5.11 10.64
N PRO A 69 -0.48 -5.20 9.82
CA PRO A 69 -1.70 -4.41 9.99
C PRO A 69 -2.55 -4.84 11.21
N TYR A 70 -2.16 -5.91 11.91
CA TYR A 70 -2.85 -6.48 13.07
C TYR A 70 -2.10 -6.27 14.39
N SER A 71 -0.93 -5.62 14.33
CA SER A 71 -0.05 -5.41 15.47
C SER A 71 -0.45 -4.21 16.33
N LYS A 72 0.09 -4.15 17.54
CA LYS A 72 -0.05 -2.95 18.40
C LYS A 72 0.59 -1.69 17.80
N GLY A 73 1.60 -1.83 16.94
CA GLY A 73 2.16 -0.71 16.20
C GLY A 73 1.17 -0.15 15.17
N ALA A 74 0.42 -1.03 14.51
CA ALA A 74 -0.65 -0.62 13.60
C ALA A 74 -1.81 0.07 14.33
N ASP A 75 -2.24 -0.43 15.51
CA ASP A 75 -3.28 0.23 16.31
C ASP A 75 -2.89 1.69 16.63
N LYS A 76 -1.65 1.93 17.08
CA LYS A 76 -1.15 3.29 17.36
C LYS A 76 -1.09 4.17 16.11
N PHE A 77 -0.65 3.60 14.99
CA PHE A 77 -0.60 4.32 13.72
C PHE A 77 -2.01 4.70 13.24
N VAL A 78 -2.98 3.79 13.39
CA VAL A 78 -4.39 4.03 13.07
C VAL A 78 -4.97 5.15 13.94
N ASP A 79 -4.71 5.15 15.25
CA ASP A 79 -5.15 6.22 16.15
C ASP A 79 -4.58 7.59 15.71
N PHE A 80 -3.29 7.62 15.37
CA PHE A 80 -2.61 8.84 14.92
C PHE A 80 -3.16 9.39 13.61
N ILE A 81 -3.37 8.55 12.59
CA ILE A 81 -3.91 9.01 11.30
C ILE A 81 -5.40 9.36 11.43
N LYS A 82 -6.14 8.66 12.30
CA LYS A 82 -7.53 8.98 12.58
C LYS A 82 -7.69 10.37 13.20
N MET A 83 -6.81 10.76 14.11
CA MET A 83 -6.75 12.13 14.65
C MET A 83 -6.54 13.18 13.55
N ASN A 84 -5.85 12.82 12.47
CA ASN A 84 -5.60 13.66 11.30
C ASN A 84 -6.70 13.56 10.21
N GLY A 85 -7.85 12.95 10.52
CA GLY A 85 -9.04 12.95 9.66
C GLY A 85 -9.21 11.70 8.78
N PHE A 86 -8.25 10.77 8.80
CA PHE A 86 -8.41 9.50 8.08
C PHE A 86 -9.48 8.63 8.74
N ASN A 87 -10.39 8.06 7.94
CA ASN A 87 -11.38 7.10 8.42
C ASN A 87 -11.18 5.69 7.86
N SER A 88 -10.20 5.52 6.97
CA SER A 88 -9.78 4.22 6.49
C SER A 88 -8.30 4.14 6.12
N VAL A 89 -7.83 2.92 5.91
CA VAL A 89 -6.63 2.62 5.12
C VAL A 89 -7.03 1.78 3.91
N GLN A 90 -6.35 1.98 2.79
CA GLN A 90 -6.32 1.03 1.69
C GLN A 90 -5.04 0.21 1.81
N LEU A 91 -5.23 -1.09 2.05
CA LEU A 91 -4.16 -2.07 2.03
C LEU A 91 -3.79 -2.41 0.60
N GLY A 92 -2.61 -3.01 0.42
CA GLY A 92 -2.35 -3.83 -0.77
C GLY A 92 -2.95 -5.22 -0.61
N PRO A 93 -2.76 -6.11 -1.60
CA PRO A 93 -3.18 -7.49 -1.51
C PRO A 93 -2.66 -8.18 -0.23
N GLY A 94 -3.57 -8.75 0.57
CA GLY A 94 -3.27 -9.32 1.89
C GLY A 94 -2.80 -10.78 1.91
N GLY A 95 -2.62 -11.37 0.72
CA GLY A 95 -2.31 -12.78 0.54
C GLY A 95 -0.89 -13.18 0.91
N SER A 96 -0.66 -14.48 1.09
CA SER A 96 0.68 -15.05 1.25
C SER A 96 1.53 -14.82 0.00
N ILE A 97 2.79 -14.45 0.20
CA ILE A 97 3.76 -14.08 -0.84
C ILE A 97 4.93 -15.07 -0.89
N GLY A 98 5.62 -15.11 -2.04
CA GLY A 98 6.78 -15.97 -2.26
C GLY A 98 8.09 -15.37 -1.75
N LYS A 99 9.08 -16.23 -1.48
CA LYS A 99 10.42 -15.79 -1.06
C LYS A 99 11.25 -15.17 -2.19
N LYS A 100 11.04 -15.62 -3.44
CA LYS A 100 11.78 -15.15 -4.62
C LYS A 100 11.35 -13.74 -5.03
N ASP A 101 10.04 -13.48 -4.98
CA ASP A 101 9.44 -12.20 -5.30
C ASP A 101 8.40 -11.89 -4.21
N PRO A 102 8.64 -10.86 -3.37
CA PRO A 102 7.74 -10.49 -2.29
C PRO A 102 6.61 -9.55 -2.75
N SER A 103 6.41 -9.37 -4.06
CA SER A 103 5.33 -8.53 -4.59
C SER A 103 3.96 -8.97 -4.08
N PRO A 104 3.18 -8.07 -3.45
CA PRO A 104 1.80 -8.34 -3.07
C PRO A 104 0.93 -8.72 -4.28
N TYR A 105 1.27 -8.25 -5.49
CA TYR A 105 0.47 -8.46 -6.70
C TYR A 105 0.60 -9.85 -7.33
N ILE A 106 1.44 -10.72 -6.74
CA ILE A 106 1.49 -12.15 -7.05
C ILE A 106 1.07 -13.01 -5.86
N SER A 107 0.49 -12.40 -4.82
CA SER A 107 0.08 -13.12 -3.61
C SER A 107 -1.10 -14.06 -3.87
N LYS A 108 -1.26 -15.03 -2.98
CA LYS A 108 -2.39 -15.97 -2.99
C LYS A 108 -3.71 -15.26 -2.68
N VAL A 109 -4.79 -15.69 -3.33
CA VAL A 109 -6.12 -15.08 -3.11
C VAL A 109 -6.71 -15.48 -1.76
N PHE A 110 -6.60 -16.76 -1.40
CA PHE A 110 -7.26 -17.29 -0.19
C PHE A 110 -6.31 -17.36 1.01
N ALA A 111 -5.07 -17.82 0.83
CA ALA A 111 -4.12 -17.91 1.92
C ALA A 111 -3.66 -16.52 2.35
N LYS A 112 -3.78 -16.21 3.64
CA LYS A 112 -3.34 -14.96 4.26
C LYS A 112 -1.83 -14.92 4.40
N ASN A 113 -1.25 -13.73 4.38
CA ASN A 113 0.18 -13.54 4.65
C ASN A 113 0.54 -13.94 6.08
N GLU A 114 1.29 -15.03 6.23
CA GLU A 114 1.72 -15.52 7.54
C GLU A 114 2.59 -14.52 8.29
N MET A 115 3.30 -13.64 7.58
CA MET A 115 4.17 -12.64 8.17
C MET A 115 3.42 -11.44 8.77
N PHE A 116 2.09 -11.40 8.64
CA PHE A 116 1.26 -10.43 9.34
C PHE A 116 0.80 -10.92 10.72
N ILE A 117 1.13 -12.15 11.12
CA ILE A 117 0.81 -12.64 12.48
C ILE A 117 1.65 -11.87 13.50
N ASP A 118 1.04 -11.05 14.34
CA ASP A 118 1.71 -10.49 15.51
C ASP A 118 2.14 -11.62 16.45
N LEU A 119 3.45 -11.75 16.67
CA LEU A 119 4.03 -12.83 17.47
C LEU A 119 3.83 -12.60 18.98
N GLU A 120 3.67 -11.35 19.44
CA GLU A 120 3.57 -11.05 20.87
C GLU A 120 2.32 -11.66 21.54
N PRO A 121 1.11 -11.56 20.95
CA PRO A 121 -0.08 -12.22 21.46
C PRO A 121 0.05 -13.74 21.64
N LEU A 122 0.90 -14.41 20.87
CA LEU A 122 1.08 -15.87 20.92
C LEU A 122 1.69 -16.35 22.24
N LYS A 123 2.33 -15.45 22.99
CA LYS A 123 2.88 -15.71 24.34
C LYS A 123 1.83 -15.65 25.45
N THR A 124 0.62 -15.17 25.13
CA THR A 124 -0.43 -14.91 26.11
C THR A 124 -1.46 -16.03 26.15
N SER A 125 -2.25 -16.11 27.23
CA SER A 125 -3.33 -17.09 27.36
C SER A 125 -4.40 -16.96 26.29
N LYS A 126 -4.56 -15.78 25.67
CA LYS A 126 -5.49 -15.53 24.56
C LYS A 126 -5.25 -16.47 23.37
N TYR A 127 -3.98 -16.83 23.14
CA TYR A 127 -3.53 -17.72 22.06
C TYR A 127 -2.96 -19.04 22.62
N GLY A 128 -3.23 -19.36 23.89
CA GLY A 128 -2.78 -20.61 24.53
C GLY A 128 -1.31 -20.65 24.96
N LYS A 129 -0.62 -19.49 24.99
CA LYS A 129 0.82 -19.38 25.31
C LYS A 129 1.66 -20.36 24.49
N ILE A 130 1.50 -20.32 23.17
CA ILE A 130 2.09 -21.29 22.24
C ILE A 130 3.49 -20.86 21.76
N LEU A 131 3.89 -19.61 22.00
CA LEU A 131 5.24 -19.12 21.73
C LEU A 131 5.94 -18.73 23.05
N SER A 132 7.20 -19.13 23.22
CA SER A 132 8.02 -18.76 24.37
C SER A 132 8.54 -17.33 24.30
N ASP A 133 8.83 -16.74 25.46
CA ASP A 133 9.53 -15.46 25.53
C ASP A 133 10.95 -15.53 24.96
N GLU A 134 11.64 -16.66 25.11
CA GLU A 134 12.98 -16.88 24.57
C GLU A 134 12.99 -16.74 23.04
N THR A 135 12.17 -17.53 22.35
CA THR A 135 12.07 -17.48 20.89
C THR A 135 11.56 -16.13 20.42
N TYR A 136 10.54 -15.56 21.06
CA TYR A 136 10.08 -14.21 20.70
C TYR A 136 11.20 -13.17 20.81
N ASN A 137 12.00 -13.20 21.88
CA ASN A 137 13.11 -12.28 22.07
C ASN A 137 14.26 -12.53 21.08
N GLN A 138 14.47 -13.78 20.64
CA GLN A 138 15.45 -14.13 19.61
C GLN A 138 15.03 -13.64 18.22
N LEU A 139 13.76 -13.79 17.87
CA LEU A 139 13.23 -13.48 16.55
C LEU A 139 12.97 -11.99 16.33
N THR A 140 12.84 -11.22 17.41
CA THR A 140 12.52 -9.80 17.34
C THR A 140 13.66 -8.93 17.84
N THR A 141 13.80 -7.73 17.27
CA THR A 141 14.77 -6.73 17.73
C THR A 141 14.08 -5.65 18.53
N LYS A 142 14.64 -5.21 19.66
CA LYS A 142 14.14 -4.01 20.35
C LYS A 142 14.22 -2.82 19.41
N ASN A 143 13.16 -2.04 19.35
CA ASN A 143 13.13 -0.81 18.58
C ASN A 143 14.16 0.17 19.16
N LYS A 144 14.90 0.83 18.28
CA LYS A 144 15.89 1.86 18.61
C LYS A 144 15.43 3.15 17.97
N GLU A 145 15.56 4.26 18.69
CA GLU A 145 15.29 5.57 18.11
C GLU A 145 16.16 5.79 16.87
N THR A 146 15.54 6.04 15.72
CA THR A 146 16.26 6.39 14.49
C THR A 146 16.23 7.90 14.29
N LYS A 147 17.23 8.60 14.82
CA LYS A 147 17.29 10.08 14.72
C LYS A 147 17.61 10.61 13.32
N ASP A 148 18.11 9.77 12.42
CA ASP A 148 18.65 10.19 11.13
C ASP A 148 17.72 9.90 9.93
N LYS A 149 16.60 9.20 10.12
CA LYS A 149 15.66 8.79 9.05
C LYS A 149 14.23 8.71 9.58
N ASN A 150 13.25 9.09 8.77
CA ASN A 150 11.82 9.03 9.06
C ASN A 150 11.08 7.82 8.43
N TYR A 151 11.84 6.78 8.06
CA TYR A 151 11.31 5.59 7.39
C TYR A 151 12.20 4.39 7.69
N ASN A 152 11.67 3.22 7.40
CA ASN A 152 12.38 1.96 7.56
C ASN A 152 12.13 1.02 6.37
N TYR A 153 12.77 -0.14 6.36
CA TYR A 153 12.59 -1.16 5.33
C TYR A 153 12.28 -2.52 5.91
N THR A 154 11.34 -3.21 5.30
CA THR A 154 11.08 -4.64 5.53
C THR A 154 12.26 -5.47 5.03
N ASP A 155 12.73 -6.39 5.87
CA ASP A 155 13.65 -7.46 5.49
C ASP A 155 12.85 -8.76 5.34
N PHE A 156 12.35 -8.98 4.12
CA PHE A 156 11.56 -10.17 3.80
C PHE A 156 12.31 -11.47 4.07
N ASN A 157 13.61 -11.54 3.80
CA ASN A 157 14.40 -12.77 3.99
C ASN A 157 14.46 -13.15 5.48
N LYS A 158 14.69 -12.16 6.33
CA LYS A 158 14.68 -12.35 7.78
C LYS A 158 13.27 -12.63 8.29
N ALA A 159 12.25 -11.93 7.79
CA ALA A 159 10.86 -12.18 8.13
C ALA A 159 10.45 -13.63 7.81
N PHE A 160 10.66 -14.12 6.58
CA PHE A 160 10.36 -15.52 6.23
C PHE A 160 11.03 -16.52 7.18
N SER A 161 12.28 -16.28 7.54
CA SER A 161 13.03 -17.16 8.45
C SER A 161 12.47 -17.10 9.88
N ASN A 162 12.16 -15.90 10.36
CA ASN A 162 11.59 -15.69 11.69
C ASN A 162 10.23 -16.38 11.84
N TYR A 163 9.34 -16.19 10.86
CA TYR A 163 8.00 -16.77 10.91
C TYR A 163 8.00 -18.30 10.74
N ASP A 164 8.94 -18.87 9.97
CA ASP A 164 9.09 -20.33 9.93
C ASP A 164 9.47 -20.92 11.30
N VAL A 165 10.41 -20.30 12.02
CA VAL A 165 10.79 -20.71 13.39
C VAL A 165 9.62 -20.53 14.36
N ALA A 166 9.00 -19.35 14.37
CA ALA A 166 7.89 -19.05 15.27
C ALA A 166 6.72 -20.01 15.09
N MET A 167 6.33 -20.31 13.85
CA MET A 167 5.17 -21.18 13.57
C MET A 167 5.46 -22.66 13.81
N LYS A 168 6.72 -23.10 13.68
CA LYS A 168 7.13 -24.45 14.10
C LYS A 168 7.00 -24.63 15.61
N GLU A 169 7.49 -23.69 16.41
CA GLU A 169 7.32 -23.75 17.87
C GLU A 169 5.86 -23.63 18.28
N ALA A 170 5.14 -22.65 17.72
CA ALA A 170 3.73 -22.42 18.03
C ALA A 170 2.90 -23.68 17.84
N TYR A 171 3.06 -24.35 16.70
CA TYR A 171 2.33 -25.57 16.39
C TYR A 171 2.78 -26.76 17.26
N SER A 172 4.08 -26.94 17.48
CA SER A 172 4.60 -28.02 18.34
C SER A 172 4.11 -27.90 19.79
N THR A 173 4.16 -26.68 20.34
CA THR A 173 3.67 -26.37 21.69
C THR A 173 2.16 -26.56 21.78
N PHE A 174 1.41 -26.12 20.76
CA PHE A 174 -0.03 -26.36 20.67
C PHE A 174 -0.37 -27.86 20.71
N LYS A 175 0.29 -28.70 19.89
CA LYS A 175 0.08 -30.15 19.90
C LYS A 175 0.38 -30.76 21.26
N THR A 176 1.51 -30.40 21.86
CA THR A 176 1.96 -30.92 23.16
C THR A 176 0.93 -30.61 24.25
N LYS A 177 0.46 -29.36 24.29
CA LYS A 177 -0.57 -28.93 25.23
C LYS A 177 -1.92 -29.61 24.98
N LEU A 178 -2.28 -29.83 23.72
CA LEU A 178 -3.50 -30.53 23.36
C LEU A 178 -3.47 -31.98 23.86
N THR A 179 -2.35 -32.69 23.69
CA THR A 179 -2.15 -34.05 24.22
C THR A 179 -2.24 -34.10 25.74
N SER A 180 -1.75 -33.06 26.43
CA SER A 180 -1.85 -32.92 27.89
C SER A 180 -3.19 -32.37 28.37
N ASN A 181 -4.19 -32.25 27.49
CA ASN A 181 -5.54 -31.74 27.79
C ASN A 181 -5.54 -30.34 28.43
N ASP A 182 -4.59 -29.48 28.05
CA ASP A 182 -4.54 -28.09 28.49
C ASP A 182 -5.81 -27.34 28.03
N LYS A 183 -6.48 -26.67 28.96
CA LYS A 183 -7.78 -26.01 28.69
C LYS A 183 -7.69 -24.96 27.58
N SER A 184 -6.57 -24.24 27.49
CA SER A 184 -6.39 -23.20 26.48
C SER A 184 -6.14 -23.79 25.09
N ALA A 185 -5.35 -24.87 25.00
CA ALA A 185 -5.14 -25.60 23.75
C ALA A 185 -6.42 -26.30 23.27
N VAL A 186 -7.21 -26.89 24.17
CA VAL A 186 -8.52 -27.48 23.82
C VAL A 186 -9.47 -26.43 23.25
N LYS A 187 -9.54 -25.23 23.86
CA LYS A 187 -10.35 -24.13 23.32
C LYS A 187 -9.85 -23.70 21.93
N LEU A 188 -8.54 -23.50 21.79
CA LEU A 188 -7.94 -23.11 20.52
C LEU A 188 -8.18 -24.18 19.43
N ASN A 189 -8.14 -25.46 19.79
CA ASN A 189 -8.40 -26.56 18.87
C ASN A 189 -9.85 -26.59 18.36
N LYS A 190 -10.83 -26.16 19.16
CA LYS A 190 -12.23 -26.00 18.69
C LYS A 190 -12.32 -24.92 17.61
N GLU A 191 -11.68 -23.78 17.84
CA GLU A 191 -11.63 -22.69 16.86
C GLU A 191 -10.87 -23.12 15.59
N PHE A 192 -9.75 -23.84 15.74
CA PHE A 192 -8.99 -24.40 14.63
C PHE A 192 -9.79 -25.41 13.80
N SER A 193 -10.52 -26.31 14.46
CA SER A 193 -11.38 -27.30 13.79
C SER A 193 -12.48 -26.61 12.97
N LYS A 194 -13.11 -25.57 13.53
CA LYS A 194 -14.11 -24.76 12.81
C LYS A 194 -13.49 -24.02 11.63
N PHE A 195 -12.28 -23.49 11.77
CA PHE A 195 -11.55 -22.87 10.67
C PHE A 195 -11.30 -23.86 9.53
N LYS A 196 -10.88 -25.10 9.83
CA LYS A 196 -10.67 -26.14 8.81
C LYS A 196 -11.96 -26.46 8.06
N GLU A 197 -13.08 -26.59 8.78
CA GLU A 197 -14.38 -26.84 8.17
C GLU A 197 -14.82 -25.69 7.24
N ASP A 198 -14.70 -24.44 7.71
CA ASP A 198 -15.10 -23.25 6.98
C ASP A 198 -14.25 -22.96 5.73
N ASN A 199 -13.03 -23.49 5.68
CA ASN A 199 -12.04 -23.20 4.64
C ASN A 199 -11.58 -24.46 3.90
N LYS A 200 -12.32 -25.58 4.01
CA LYS A 200 -11.97 -26.86 3.40
C LYS A 200 -11.83 -26.83 1.88
N SER A 201 -12.38 -25.81 1.20
CA SER A 201 -12.27 -25.65 -0.26
C SER A 201 -10.83 -25.38 -0.71
N TRP A 202 -10.01 -24.75 0.14
CA TRP A 202 -8.69 -24.26 -0.27
C TRP A 202 -7.55 -24.61 0.70
N VAL A 203 -7.79 -24.71 2.01
CA VAL A 203 -6.69 -24.66 3.01
C VAL A 203 -5.76 -25.88 2.99
N GLU A 204 -6.29 -27.08 2.76
CA GLU A 204 -5.46 -28.28 2.65
C GLU A 204 -4.63 -28.25 1.36
N ASN A 205 -5.26 -27.84 0.25
CA ASN A 205 -4.56 -27.68 -1.03
C ASN A 205 -3.44 -26.64 -0.94
N ASP A 206 -3.64 -25.54 -0.19
CA ASP A 206 -2.58 -24.56 0.06
C ASP A 206 -1.35 -25.18 0.76
N GLY A 207 -1.59 -26.01 1.78
CA GLY A 207 -0.55 -26.76 2.48
C GLY A 207 0.15 -27.79 1.59
N LEU A 208 -0.62 -28.56 0.82
CA LEU A 208 -0.08 -29.52 -0.16
C LEU A 208 0.78 -28.83 -1.21
N PHE A 209 0.31 -27.71 -1.78
CA PHE A 209 1.07 -26.94 -2.77
C PHE A 209 2.41 -26.45 -2.21
N LYS A 210 2.43 -25.97 -0.96
CA LYS A 210 3.66 -25.53 -0.29
C LYS A 210 4.67 -26.67 -0.11
N VAL A 211 4.20 -27.87 0.23
CA VAL A 211 5.04 -29.08 0.32
C VAL A 211 5.52 -29.52 -1.06
N LEU A 212 4.62 -29.61 -2.03
CA LEU A 212 4.93 -30.07 -3.39
C LEU A 212 5.89 -29.14 -4.12
N THR A 213 5.83 -27.83 -3.85
CA THR A 213 6.84 -26.86 -4.30
C THR A 213 8.25 -27.26 -3.85
N LYS A 214 8.40 -27.74 -2.61
CA LYS A 214 9.70 -28.21 -2.08
C LYS A 214 10.11 -29.54 -2.71
N VAL A 215 9.17 -30.48 -2.80
CA VAL A 215 9.42 -31.83 -3.36
C VAL A 215 9.84 -31.75 -4.83
N ASN A 216 9.22 -30.87 -5.60
CA ASN A 216 9.53 -30.69 -7.03
C ASN A 216 10.57 -29.59 -7.28
N GLY A 217 11.03 -28.87 -6.25
CA GLY A 217 12.05 -27.82 -6.37
C GLY A 217 11.62 -26.57 -7.15
N SER A 218 10.32 -26.38 -7.40
CA SER A 218 9.79 -25.27 -8.17
C SER A 218 8.39 -24.89 -7.70
N ASP A 219 8.09 -23.59 -7.68
CA ASP A 219 6.78 -22.99 -7.44
C ASP A 219 5.92 -22.89 -8.72
N ASP A 220 6.51 -23.27 -9.86
CA ASP A 220 5.83 -23.41 -11.14
C ASP A 220 5.37 -24.87 -11.31
N PHE A 221 4.09 -25.11 -11.01
CA PHE A 221 3.53 -26.47 -11.02
C PHE A 221 3.46 -27.08 -12.43
N GLU A 222 3.58 -26.28 -13.48
CA GLU A 222 3.63 -26.78 -14.86
C GLU A 222 4.91 -27.61 -15.11
N LYS A 223 5.95 -27.42 -14.28
CA LYS A 223 7.22 -28.16 -14.30
C LYS A 223 7.22 -29.40 -13.42
N TRP A 224 6.16 -29.65 -12.65
CA TRP A 224 6.07 -30.82 -11.77
C TRP A 224 5.80 -32.09 -12.58
N ASN A 225 6.02 -33.25 -11.95
CA ASN A 225 5.60 -34.51 -12.54
C ASN A 225 4.07 -34.55 -12.74
N GLU A 226 3.61 -35.34 -13.72
CA GLU A 226 2.19 -35.39 -14.11
C GLU A 226 1.22 -35.72 -12.96
N THR A 227 1.67 -36.47 -11.94
CA THR A 227 0.81 -36.80 -10.80
C THR A 227 0.64 -35.61 -9.88
N ASP A 228 1.73 -34.96 -9.47
CA ASP A 228 1.69 -33.80 -8.57
C ASP A 228 1.07 -32.57 -9.26
N LYS A 229 1.40 -32.35 -10.53
CA LYS A 229 0.81 -31.31 -11.37
C LYS A 229 -0.71 -31.40 -11.39
N ASN A 230 -1.27 -32.61 -11.40
CA ASN A 230 -2.70 -32.84 -11.54
C ASN A 230 -3.38 -33.39 -10.28
N LEU A 231 -2.71 -33.33 -9.12
CA LEU A 231 -3.15 -34.04 -7.92
C LEU A 231 -4.57 -33.65 -7.47
N PRO A 232 -4.96 -32.37 -7.33
CA PRO A 232 -6.27 -32.00 -6.78
C PRO A 232 -7.44 -32.49 -7.65
N GLN A 233 -7.36 -32.34 -8.97
CA GLN A 233 -8.39 -32.79 -9.90
C GLN A 233 -8.46 -34.31 -10.00
N ASN A 234 -7.32 -35.00 -9.96
CA ASN A 234 -7.29 -36.45 -10.04
C ASN A 234 -7.81 -37.09 -8.74
N LEU A 235 -7.58 -36.45 -7.59
CA LEU A 235 -8.23 -36.84 -6.32
C LEU A 235 -9.75 -36.67 -6.40
N LYS A 236 -10.24 -35.53 -6.91
CA LYS A 236 -11.68 -35.31 -7.13
C LYS A 236 -12.29 -36.34 -8.10
N ALA A 237 -11.51 -36.82 -9.07
CA ALA A 237 -11.92 -37.84 -10.02
C ALA A 237 -11.79 -39.29 -9.50
N GLY A 238 -11.29 -39.51 -8.28
CA GLY A 238 -11.11 -40.85 -7.70
C GLY A 238 -9.97 -41.66 -8.30
N ASP A 239 -8.96 -41.01 -8.90
CA ASP A 239 -7.82 -41.69 -9.48
C ASP A 239 -6.94 -42.37 -8.40
N LYS A 240 -6.64 -43.66 -8.62
CA LYS A 240 -5.90 -44.47 -7.64
C LYS A 240 -4.44 -44.03 -7.49
N LYS A 241 -3.79 -43.53 -8.56
CA LYS A 241 -2.40 -43.06 -8.49
C LYS A 241 -2.33 -41.76 -7.70
N ALA A 242 -3.27 -40.85 -7.91
CA ALA A 242 -3.43 -39.63 -7.13
C ALA A 242 -3.69 -39.93 -5.65
N GLN A 243 -4.58 -40.88 -5.33
CA GLN A 243 -4.82 -41.28 -3.93
C GLN A 243 -3.56 -41.86 -3.27
N ALA A 244 -2.84 -42.73 -3.96
CA ALA A 244 -1.58 -43.29 -3.45
C ALA A 244 -0.53 -42.20 -3.24
N ARG A 245 -0.43 -41.25 -4.18
CA ARG A 245 0.49 -40.12 -4.07
C ARG A 245 0.12 -39.18 -2.93
N TYR A 246 -1.15 -38.86 -2.77
CA TYR A 246 -1.65 -38.07 -1.64
C TYR A 246 -1.31 -38.74 -0.30
N ASN A 247 -1.59 -40.04 -0.17
CA ASN A 247 -1.27 -40.79 1.05
C ASN A 247 0.25 -40.79 1.33
N ASP A 248 1.10 -40.92 0.30
CA ASP A 248 2.57 -40.82 0.42
C ASP A 248 3.03 -39.44 0.91
N ILE A 249 2.47 -38.37 0.33
CA ILE A 249 2.76 -36.99 0.74
C ILE A 249 2.31 -36.76 2.18
N MET A 250 1.10 -37.18 2.54
CA MET A 250 0.58 -36.99 3.90
C MET A 250 1.35 -37.82 4.93
N ALA A 251 1.82 -39.02 4.59
CA ALA A 251 2.66 -39.82 5.48
C ALA A 251 4.03 -39.16 5.74
N LYS A 252 4.64 -38.53 4.73
CA LYS A 252 5.98 -37.91 4.84
C LYS A 252 5.94 -36.47 5.33
N HIS A 253 4.89 -35.73 4.99
CA HIS A 253 4.82 -34.28 5.14
C HIS A 253 3.50 -33.78 5.75
N GLY A 254 2.60 -34.67 6.20
CA GLY A 254 1.29 -34.29 6.73
C GLY A 254 1.37 -33.34 7.94
N GLU A 255 2.43 -33.46 8.77
CA GLU A 255 2.66 -32.51 9.86
C GLU A 255 2.96 -31.09 9.35
N GLU A 256 3.67 -30.96 8.23
CA GLU A 256 3.94 -29.66 7.61
C GLU A 256 2.70 -29.06 6.95
N VAL A 257 1.87 -29.90 6.31
CA VAL A 257 0.56 -29.49 5.78
C VAL A 257 -0.33 -28.98 6.91
N GLU A 258 -0.47 -29.73 8.00
CA GLU A 258 -1.31 -29.34 9.14
C GLU A 258 -0.75 -28.10 9.86
N ARG A 259 0.58 -27.95 9.96
CA ARG A 259 1.20 -26.71 10.47
C ARG A 259 0.83 -25.50 9.60
N ASN A 260 0.84 -25.64 8.27
CA ASN A 260 0.45 -24.55 7.37
C ASN A 260 -1.02 -24.16 7.60
N THR A 261 -1.91 -25.15 7.72
CA THR A 261 -3.33 -24.93 8.06
C THR A 261 -3.47 -24.21 9.42
N PHE A 262 -2.70 -24.61 10.42
CA PHE A 262 -2.69 -23.94 11.73
C PHE A 262 -2.20 -22.49 11.65
N THR A 263 -1.14 -22.22 10.89
CA THR A 263 -0.66 -20.85 10.64
C THR A 263 -1.74 -19.98 10.01
N GLN A 264 -2.46 -20.49 9.00
CA GLN A 264 -3.56 -19.77 8.36
C GLN A 264 -4.72 -19.50 9.33
N PHE A 265 -5.00 -20.42 10.24
CA PHE A 265 -5.96 -20.22 11.33
C PHE A 265 -5.53 -19.07 12.27
N ILE A 266 -4.25 -19.03 12.69
CA ILE A 266 -3.76 -17.97 13.57
C ILE A 266 -3.86 -16.60 12.89
N ALA A 267 -3.50 -16.50 11.62
CA ALA A 267 -3.66 -15.27 10.83
C ALA A 267 -5.14 -14.85 10.72
N ASP A 268 -6.05 -15.80 10.46
CA ASP A 268 -7.49 -15.55 10.39
C ASP A 268 -8.07 -15.06 11.74
N LYS A 269 -7.63 -15.66 12.84
CA LYS A 269 -8.03 -15.27 14.19
C LYS A 269 -7.59 -13.83 14.51
N GLN A 270 -6.36 -13.46 14.17
CA GLN A 270 -5.86 -12.10 14.40
C GLN A 270 -6.56 -11.07 13.51
N LEU A 271 -6.84 -11.40 12.24
CA LEU A 271 -7.62 -10.51 11.37
C LEU A 271 -9.03 -10.27 11.92
N LYS A 272 -9.70 -11.31 12.46
CA LYS A 272 -11.00 -11.17 13.12
C LYS A 272 -10.93 -10.28 14.36
N ASP A 273 -9.90 -10.47 15.19
CA ASP A 273 -9.66 -9.62 16.36
C ASP A 273 -9.44 -8.15 15.95
N ASN A 274 -8.60 -7.90 14.93
CA ASN A 274 -8.35 -6.56 14.40
C ASN A 274 -9.62 -5.94 13.81
N THR A 275 -10.38 -6.69 13.01
CA THR A 275 -11.65 -6.21 12.43
C THR A 275 -12.63 -5.81 13.52
N LYS A 276 -12.72 -6.57 14.62
CA LYS A 276 -13.55 -6.19 15.77
C LYS A 276 -13.08 -4.87 16.39
N HIS A 277 -11.78 -4.75 16.69
CA HIS A 277 -11.22 -3.53 17.27
C HIS A 277 -11.48 -2.30 16.38
N ARG A 278 -11.23 -2.43 15.08
CA ARG A 278 -11.45 -1.36 14.10
C ARG A 278 -12.90 -0.90 14.01
N LYS A 279 -13.86 -1.82 14.11
CA LYS A 279 -15.29 -1.47 14.17
C LYS A 279 -15.65 -0.72 15.46
N GLU A 280 -15.08 -1.09 16.60
CA GLU A 280 -15.30 -0.39 17.87
C GLU A 280 -14.81 1.06 17.83
N ILE A 281 -13.69 1.31 17.14
CA ILE A 281 -13.18 2.67 16.96
C ILE A 281 -13.74 3.36 15.71
N GLY A 282 -14.59 2.72 14.89
CA GLY A 282 -15.11 3.30 13.65
C GLY A 282 -14.02 3.66 12.63
N PHE A 283 -13.18 2.68 12.27
CA PHE A 283 -12.11 2.83 11.28
C PHE A 283 -12.12 1.65 10.28
N ASN A 284 -12.07 1.92 8.98
CA ASN A 284 -12.27 0.91 7.95
C ASN A 284 -10.96 0.45 7.30
N TYR A 285 -10.87 -0.82 6.92
CA TYR A 285 -9.81 -1.31 6.04
C TYR A 285 -10.44 -1.63 4.69
N ILE A 286 -9.84 -1.08 3.63
CA ILE A 286 -10.16 -1.37 2.23
C ILE A 286 -9.13 -2.40 1.76
N GLY A 287 -9.58 -3.63 1.48
CA GLY A 287 -8.73 -4.67 0.91
C GLY A 287 -8.46 -4.42 -0.58
N ASP A 288 -7.40 -5.01 -1.13
CA ASP A 288 -7.09 -4.90 -2.56
C ASP A 288 -7.30 -6.24 -3.27
N LEU A 289 -8.27 -6.28 -4.17
CA LEU A 289 -8.58 -7.44 -4.98
C LEU A 289 -7.72 -7.44 -6.24
N LEU A 290 -6.66 -8.27 -6.18
CA LEU A 290 -5.78 -8.60 -7.31
C LEU A 290 -6.53 -8.81 -8.62
N VAL A 291 -5.92 -8.46 -9.75
CA VAL A 291 -6.43 -8.86 -11.09
C VAL A 291 -6.54 -10.39 -11.20
N GLY A 292 -5.49 -11.09 -10.78
CA GLY A 292 -5.25 -12.51 -11.09
C GLY A 292 -5.50 -13.50 -9.95
N PHE A 293 -4.94 -14.69 -10.14
CA PHE A 293 -4.83 -15.75 -9.15
C PHE A 293 -3.38 -16.22 -9.07
N ASN A 294 -2.92 -16.60 -7.88
CA ASN A 294 -1.59 -17.19 -7.72
C ASN A 294 -1.57 -18.61 -8.30
N GLN A 295 -0.37 -19.12 -8.65
CA GLN A 295 -0.18 -20.49 -9.15
C GLN A 295 -0.75 -21.55 -8.20
N SER A 296 -0.73 -21.33 -6.88
CA SER A 296 -1.35 -22.20 -5.89
C SER A 296 -2.88 -22.29 -6.04
N ASP A 297 -3.51 -21.14 -6.27
CA ASP A 297 -4.97 -21.06 -6.47
C ASP A 297 -5.35 -21.70 -7.81
N VAL A 298 -4.51 -21.51 -8.84
CA VAL A 298 -4.68 -22.07 -10.18
C VAL A 298 -4.51 -23.59 -10.16
N TRP A 299 -3.45 -24.11 -9.53
CA TRP A 299 -3.19 -25.54 -9.39
C TRP A 299 -4.37 -26.29 -8.74
N SER A 300 -4.99 -25.67 -7.73
CA SER A 300 -6.13 -26.22 -7.01
C SER A 300 -7.44 -26.22 -7.83
N ASN A 301 -7.52 -25.33 -8.84
CA ASN A 301 -8.73 -25.01 -9.58
C ASN A 301 -8.50 -24.99 -11.10
N GLN A 302 -7.63 -25.85 -11.63
CA GLN A 302 -7.21 -25.82 -13.05
C GLN A 302 -8.37 -25.84 -14.04
N GLY A 303 -9.49 -26.49 -13.69
CA GLY A 303 -10.71 -26.52 -14.50
C GLY A 303 -11.31 -25.14 -14.78
N ALA A 304 -11.09 -24.16 -13.89
CA ALA A 304 -11.63 -22.81 -14.02
C ALA A 304 -10.86 -21.90 -14.99
N PHE A 305 -9.70 -22.31 -15.49
CA PHE A 305 -8.81 -21.43 -16.26
C PHE A 305 -8.69 -21.84 -17.73
N LEU A 306 -8.55 -20.83 -18.60
CA LEU A 306 -8.35 -21.01 -20.03
C LEU A 306 -6.90 -21.39 -20.32
N LYS A 307 -6.68 -22.60 -20.85
CA LYS A 307 -5.33 -23.13 -21.11
C LYS A 307 -4.62 -22.35 -22.22
N GLY A 308 -3.34 -22.03 -21.99
CA GLY A 308 -2.46 -21.37 -22.97
C GLY A 308 -2.69 -19.87 -23.14
N TRP A 309 -3.63 -19.28 -22.40
CA TRP A 309 -3.95 -17.85 -22.46
C TRP A 309 -3.64 -17.16 -21.13
N LYS A 310 -3.13 -15.93 -21.22
CA LYS A 310 -2.73 -15.11 -20.07
C LYS A 310 -3.27 -13.68 -20.20
N LEU A 311 -3.49 -13.00 -19.08
CA LEU A 311 -3.85 -11.59 -19.03
C LEU A 311 -2.63 -10.71 -19.33
N GLY A 312 -2.87 -9.59 -19.99
CA GLY A 312 -1.88 -8.55 -20.21
C GLY A 312 -2.53 -7.19 -20.43
N CYS A 313 -1.75 -6.27 -20.97
CA CYS A 313 -2.24 -4.96 -21.40
C CYS A 313 -1.70 -4.66 -22.80
N PRO A 314 -2.49 -4.03 -23.70
CA PRO A 314 -2.02 -3.74 -25.05
C PRO A 314 -0.85 -2.75 -25.09
N PHE A 315 -0.58 -1.99 -24.03
CA PHE A 315 0.44 -0.93 -23.96
C PHE A 315 1.17 -0.95 -22.62
N GLY A 316 2.20 -0.10 -22.48
CA GLY A 316 2.92 0.11 -21.22
C GLY A 316 4.12 -0.82 -20.98
N GLY A 317 4.44 -1.74 -21.89
CA GLY A 317 5.68 -2.51 -21.85
C GLY A 317 6.88 -1.66 -22.29
N VAL A 318 8.06 -2.30 -22.40
CA VAL A 318 9.27 -1.64 -22.95
C VAL A 318 8.95 -1.06 -24.33
N ASP A 319 9.33 0.19 -24.58
CA ASP A 319 8.99 0.95 -25.79
C ASP A 319 7.49 0.99 -26.13
N ASN A 320 6.64 0.97 -25.09
CA ASN A 320 5.18 0.93 -25.21
C ASN A 320 4.64 -0.31 -25.97
N SER A 321 5.41 -1.39 -25.98
CA SER A 321 4.93 -2.72 -26.41
C SER A 321 3.84 -3.26 -25.46
N PRO A 322 3.13 -4.34 -25.82
CA PRO A 322 2.22 -5.01 -24.90
C PRO A 322 2.91 -5.46 -23.61
N GLN A 323 2.21 -5.37 -22.47
CA GLN A 323 2.63 -6.01 -21.22
C GLN A 323 2.09 -7.44 -21.17
N THR A 324 2.97 -8.39 -20.82
CA THR A 324 2.62 -9.81 -20.64
C THR A 324 2.74 -10.17 -19.17
N TRP A 325 1.65 -10.09 -18.40
CA TRP A 325 1.68 -10.25 -16.95
C TRP A 325 1.85 -11.70 -16.48
N GLY A 326 1.66 -12.70 -17.36
CA GLY A 326 1.77 -14.12 -17.01
C GLY A 326 0.64 -14.63 -16.11
N ILE A 327 -0.41 -13.83 -15.91
CA ILE A 327 -1.54 -14.17 -15.05
C ILE A 327 -2.54 -15.06 -15.82
N PRO A 328 -2.97 -16.22 -15.28
CA PRO A 328 -3.98 -17.06 -15.93
C PRO A 328 -5.34 -16.37 -16.07
N VAL A 329 -6.03 -16.63 -17.19
CA VAL A 329 -7.36 -16.09 -17.47
C VAL A 329 -8.42 -17.11 -17.05
N LEU A 330 -9.49 -16.67 -16.39
CA LEU A 330 -10.67 -17.51 -16.17
C LEU A 330 -11.29 -17.93 -17.53
N ASP A 331 -11.73 -19.18 -17.64
CA ASP A 331 -12.38 -19.67 -18.86
C ASP A 331 -13.76 -19.00 -19.04
N PRO A 332 -13.94 -18.13 -20.07
CA PRO A 332 -15.21 -17.44 -20.29
C PRO A 332 -16.38 -18.39 -20.54
N LYS A 333 -16.13 -19.57 -21.11
CA LYS A 333 -17.17 -20.59 -21.36
C LYS A 333 -17.66 -21.25 -20.07
N LYS A 334 -16.94 -21.04 -18.97
CA LYS A 334 -17.25 -21.57 -17.63
C LYS A 334 -17.55 -20.47 -16.61
N LEU A 335 -17.70 -19.22 -17.04
CA LEU A 335 -18.21 -18.16 -16.16
C LEU A 335 -19.69 -18.39 -15.83
N LEU A 336 -20.49 -18.70 -16.85
CA LEU A 336 -21.93 -18.94 -16.72
C LEU A 336 -22.30 -20.26 -17.42
N ASN A 337 -23.19 -21.03 -16.81
CA ASN A 337 -23.84 -22.17 -17.44
C ASN A 337 -24.94 -21.68 -18.41
N LYS A 338 -25.45 -22.58 -19.27
CA LYS A 338 -26.51 -22.26 -20.23
C LYS A 338 -27.80 -21.74 -19.60
N ASP A 339 -28.09 -22.15 -18.36
CA ASP A 339 -29.25 -21.70 -17.59
C ASP A 339 -29.03 -20.34 -16.89
N GLY A 340 -27.86 -19.73 -17.06
CA GLY A 340 -27.48 -18.47 -16.43
C GLY A 340 -26.94 -18.59 -14.99
N SER A 341 -26.88 -19.79 -14.42
CA SER A 341 -26.22 -20.05 -13.13
C SER A 341 -24.69 -19.95 -13.27
N LEU A 342 -23.97 -19.80 -12.14
CA LEU A 342 -22.51 -19.69 -12.17
C LEU A 342 -21.87 -21.02 -12.60
N GLY A 343 -21.00 -20.96 -13.61
CA GLY A 343 -20.12 -22.07 -13.97
C GLY A 343 -18.92 -22.17 -13.02
N GLU A 344 -18.00 -23.09 -13.28
CA GLU A 344 -16.82 -23.33 -12.43
C GLU A 344 -15.97 -22.06 -12.24
N SER A 345 -15.67 -21.33 -13.31
CA SER A 345 -14.91 -20.07 -13.26
C SER A 345 -15.69 -18.96 -12.57
N GLY A 346 -17.01 -18.90 -12.79
CA GLY A 346 -17.87 -17.90 -12.14
C GLY A 346 -17.98 -18.11 -10.64
N LYS A 347 -18.05 -19.37 -10.18
CA LYS A 347 -18.03 -19.73 -8.76
C LYS A 347 -16.71 -19.36 -8.11
N LEU A 348 -15.58 -19.64 -8.76
CA LEU A 348 -14.27 -19.26 -8.25
C LEU A 348 -14.10 -17.73 -8.14
N LEU A 349 -14.57 -16.97 -9.13
CA LEU A 349 -14.57 -15.51 -9.07
C LEU A 349 -15.46 -14.99 -7.94
N LYS A 350 -16.65 -15.55 -7.75
CA LYS A 350 -17.52 -15.22 -6.62
C LYS A 350 -16.82 -15.51 -5.29
N GLU A 351 -16.15 -16.65 -5.15
CA GLU A 351 -15.42 -17.03 -3.94
C GLU A 351 -14.29 -16.04 -3.65
N LYS A 352 -13.51 -15.65 -4.68
CA LYS A 352 -12.46 -14.62 -4.59
C LYS A 352 -13.00 -13.29 -4.07
N VAL A 353 -14.10 -12.78 -4.66
CA VAL A 353 -14.72 -11.51 -4.22
C VAL A 353 -15.25 -11.64 -2.78
N SER A 354 -16.01 -12.71 -2.50
CA SER A 354 -16.59 -12.97 -1.17
C SER A 354 -15.52 -13.06 -0.09
N TYR A 355 -14.36 -13.65 -0.41
CA TYR A 355 -13.27 -13.79 0.54
C TYR A 355 -12.67 -12.42 0.92
N SER A 356 -12.51 -11.50 -0.04
CA SER A 356 -12.08 -10.14 0.26
C SER A 356 -13.11 -9.43 1.16
N LEU A 357 -14.39 -9.47 0.78
CA LEU A 357 -15.47 -8.77 1.49
C LEU A 357 -15.80 -9.35 2.88
N LYS A 358 -15.45 -10.61 3.13
CA LYS A 358 -15.54 -11.22 4.47
C LYS A 358 -14.50 -10.65 5.44
N ASN A 359 -13.38 -10.20 4.90
CA ASN A 359 -12.16 -9.88 5.64
C ASN A 359 -11.93 -8.37 5.80
N TYR A 360 -12.55 -7.55 4.96
CA TYR A 360 -12.36 -6.10 4.90
C TYR A 360 -13.72 -5.38 4.80
N ASP A 361 -13.78 -4.13 5.23
CA ASP A 361 -15.02 -3.35 5.30
C ASP A 361 -15.42 -2.77 3.93
N ASN A 362 -14.45 -2.65 3.03
CA ASN A 362 -14.64 -2.27 1.64
C ASN A 362 -13.52 -2.88 0.78
N VAL A 363 -13.55 -2.67 -0.54
CA VAL A 363 -12.61 -3.28 -1.49
C VAL A 363 -12.17 -2.31 -2.58
N ARG A 364 -10.89 -2.37 -2.92
CA ARG A 364 -10.32 -1.90 -4.18
C ARG A 364 -10.37 -3.02 -5.20
N ILE A 365 -10.89 -2.71 -6.39
CA ILE A 365 -10.88 -3.60 -7.55
C ILE A 365 -9.75 -3.15 -8.47
N ASP A 366 -8.67 -3.93 -8.51
CA ASP A 366 -7.56 -3.70 -9.41
C ASP A 366 -7.95 -4.06 -10.85
N HIS A 367 -7.59 -3.20 -11.80
CA HIS A 367 -7.87 -3.37 -13.22
C HIS A 367 -9.35 -3.71 -13.52
N ALA A 368 -10.27 -2.80 -13.19
CA ALA A 368 -11.71 -3.01 -13.37
C ALA A 368 -12.09 -3.43 -14.80
N LEU A 369 -11.35 -2.93 -15.80
CA LEU A 369 -11.48 -3.34 -17.20
C LEU A 369 -11.35 -4.86 -17.39
N GLY A 370 -10.46 -5.51 -16.64
CA GLY A 370 -10.24 -6.95 -16.69
C GLY A 370 -11.45 -7.79 -16.26
N LEU A 371 -12.42 -7.19 -15.56
CA LEU A 371 -13.67 -7.85 -15.18
C LEU A 371 -14.75 -7.75 -16.27
N VAL A 372 -14.56 -6.93 -17.31
CA VAL A 372 -15.58 -6.73 -18.36
C VAL A 372 -15.05 -7.11 -19.73
N ASP A 373 -13.81 -6.72 -20.04
CA ASP A 373 -13.21 -6.89 -21.36
C ASP A 373 -11.68 -7.05 -21.28
N PRO A 374 -11.18 -8.09 -20.58
CA PRO A 374 -9.74 -8.26 -20.36
C PRO A 374 -8.97 -8.37 -21.69
N TYR A 375 -7.77 -7.80 -21.72
CA TYR A 375 -6.81 -8.06 -22.80
C TYR A 375 -6.06 -9.35 -22.51
N ILE A 376 -6.18 -10.32 -23.42
CA ILE A 376 -5.56 -11.64 -23.28
C ILE A 376 -4.59 -11.90 -24.42
N TYR A 377 -3.56 -12.71 -24.16
CA TYR A 377 -2.60 -13.16 -25.16
C TYR A 377 -2.35 -14.66 -25.05
N LYS A 378 -2.00 -15.27 -26.18
CA LYS A 378 -1.60 -16.67 -26.25
C LYS A 378 -0.12 -16.81 -25.92
N GLU A 379 0.19 -17.57 -24.88
CA GLU A 379 1.52 -17.60 -24.25
C GLU A 379 2.63 -18.07 -25.20
N ASP A 380 2.35 -19.05 -26.05
CA ASP A 380 3.30 -19.62 -27.03
C ASP A 380 3.65 -18.66 -28.19
N THR A 381 2.98 -17.51 -28.28
CA THR A 381 3.23 -16.48 -29.32
C THR A 381 4.06 -15.29 -28.81
N VAL A 382 4.49 -15.31 -27.55
CA VAL A 382 5.27 -14.20 -26.99
C VAL A 382 6.70 -14.22 -27.55
N HIS A 383 7.03 -13.21 -28.35
CA HIS A 383 8.38 -12.96 -28.83
C HIS A 383 8.86 -11.60 -28.35
N LYS A 384 10.10 -11.52 -27.84
CA LYS A 384 10.72 -10.28 -27.38
C LYS A 384 11.89 -9.89 -28.28
N SER A 385 11.97 -8.60 -28.59
CA SER A 385 13.14 -7.99 -29.22
C SER A 385 14.33 -7.97 -28.25
N PRO A 386 15.57 -7.73 -28.71
CA PRO A 386 16.76 -7.71 -27.85
C PRO A 386 16.70 -6.73 -26.67
N ASN A 387 15.95 -5.63 -26.82
CA ASN A 387 15.67 -4.65 -25.76
C ASN A 387 14.60 -5.12 -24.74
N GLY A 388 14.02 -6.30 -24.92
CA GLY A 388 12.96 -6.85 -24.07
C GLY A 388 11.53 -6.45 -24.46
N ALA A 389 11.35 -5.61 -25.48
CA ALA A 389 10.02 -5.20 -25.96
C ALA A 389 9.29 -6.36 -26.64
N VAL A 390 8.00 -6.53 -26.35
CA VAL A 390 7.16 -7.57 -26.96
C VAL A 390 6.84 -7.21 -28.42
N GLN A 391 7.06 -8.15 -29.33
CA GLN A 391 6.82 -7.99 -30.77
C GLN A 391 5.32 -8.15 -31.08
N ARG A 392 4.62 -7.02 -31.22
CA ARG A 392 3.16 -6.97 -31.38
C ARG A 392 2.67 -7.72 -32.62
N ASP A 393 3.41 -7.65 -33.71
CA ASP A 393 3.12 -8.31 -35.00
C ASP A 393 3.14 -9.84 -34.93
N ARG A 394 3.75 -10.40 -33.89
CA ARG A 394 3.84 -11.85 -33.66
C ARG A 394 3.03 -12.32 -32.46
N LEU A 395 2.44 -11.40 -31.71
CA LEU A 395 1.67 -11.72 -30.52
C LEU A 395 0.21 -11.94 -30.90
N TRP A 396 -0.32 -13.13 -30.64
CA TRP A 396 -1.76 -13.35 -30.72
C TRP A 396 -2.41 -12.84 -29.45
N ALA A 397 -2.99 -11.64 -29.52
CA ALA A 397 -3.63 -11.00 -28.38
C ALA A 397 -4.73 -10.03 -28.81
N ASN A 398 -5.76 -9.90 -27.98
CA ASN A 398 -6.79 -8.88 -28.11
C ASN A 398 -7.59 -8.73 -26.81
N ASN A 399 -8.44 -7.70 -26.73
CA ASN A 399 -9.52 -7.68 -25.75
C ASN A 399 -10.56 -8.76 -26.09
N VAL A 400 -11.06 -9.47 -25.08
CA VAL A 400 -11.95 -10.64 -25.26
C VAL A 400 -13.22 -10.31 -26.03
N SER A 401 -13.72 -9.07 -25.96
CA SER A 401 -14.89 -8.63 -26.73
C SER A 401 -14.73 -8.73 -28.26
N TYR A 402 -13.49 -8.85 -28.76
CA TYR A 402 -13.16 -9.06 -30.17
C TYR A 402 -12.76 -10.52 -30.49
N MET A 403 -12.89 -11.45 -29.53
CA MET A 403 -12.45 -12.84 -29.65
C MET A 403 -13.62 -13.81 -29.47
N HIS A 404 -14.51 -13.84 -30.46
CA HIS A 404 -15.77 -14.62 -30.41
C HIS A 404 -15.57 -16.14 -30.29
N ASP A 405 -14.42 -16.67 -30.70
CA ASP A 405 -14.05 -18.08 -30.54
C ASP A 405 -13.69 -18.43 -29.09
N ILE A 406 -13.18 -17.43 -28.35
CA ILE A 406 -12.82 -17.54 -26.93
C ILE A 406 -14.05 -17.31 -26.05
N ASP A 407 -14.79 -16.22 -26.24
CA ASP A 407 -16.01 -15.88 -25.46
C ASP A 407 -17.25 -15.74 -26.38
N PRO A 408 -17.79 -16.85 -26.92
CA PRO A 408 -18.88 -16.82 -27.88
C PRO A 408 -20.18 -16.22 -27.31
N ASP A 409 -20.38 -16.32 -26.00
CA ASP A 409 -21.58 -15.85 -25.31
C ASP A 409 -21.42 -14.45 -24.70
N GLY A 410 -20.24 -13.83 -24.84
CA GLY A 410 -19.92 -12.53 -24.23
C GLY A 410 -20.07 -12.55 -22.71
N ASN A 411 -19.63 -13.62 -22.05
CA ASN A 411 -19.78 -13.82 -20.61
C ASN A 411 -18.94 -12.85 -19.79
N PHE A 412 -17.79 -12.37 -20.26
CA PHE A 412 -17.03 -11.35 -19.53
C PHE A 412 -17.82 -10.05 -19.36
N LYS A 413 -18.58 -9.62 -20.39
CA LYS A 413 -19.45 -8.44 -20.30
C LYS A 413 -20.53 -8.56 -19.22
N LYS A 414 -20.81 -9.78 -18.75
CA LYS A 414 -21.85 -10.07 -17.74
C LYS A 414 -21.27 -10.24 -16.33
N VAL A 415 -19.94 -10.37 -16.18
CA VAL A 415 -19.29 -10.67 -14.88
C VAL A 415 -19.64 -9.65 -13.81
N LEU A 416 -19.57 -8.35 -14.14
CA LEU A 416 -19.89 -7.29 -13.20
C LEU A 416 -21.32 -7.46 -12.63
N ASN A 417 -22.30 -7.66 -13.51
CA ASN A 417 -23.72 -7.66 -13.17
C ASN A 417 -24.24 -9.01 -12.66
N LYS A 418 -23.55 -10.10 -12.97
CA LYS A 418 -23.95 -11.46 -12.58
C LYS A 418 -23.13 -12.03 -11.43
N ILE A 419 -21.96 -11.48 -11.15
CA ILE A 419 -21.03 -12.02 -10.15
C ILE A 419 -20.65 -10.93 -9.15
N VAL A 420 -19.98 -9.87 -9.57
CA VAL A 420 -19.32 -8.92 -8.67
C VAL A 420 -20.32 -8.07 -7.89
N LEU A 421 -21.19 -7.33 -8.58
CA LEU A 421 -22.17 -6.44 -7.95
C LEU A 421 -23.22 -7.20 -7.11
N PRO A 422 -23.73 -8.38 -7.55
CA PRO A 422 -24.55 -9.21 -6.68
C PRO A 422 -23.82 -9.65 -5.41
N THR A 423 -22.53 -10.01 -5.51
CA THR A 423 -21.72 -10.36 -4.33
C THR A 423 -21.54 -9.16 -3.41
N PHE A 424 -21.32 -7.95 -3.94
CA PHE A 424 -21.26 -6.73 -3.13
C PHE A 424 -22.57 -6.54 -2.34
N LYS A 425 -23.72 -6.72 -2.99
CA LYS A 425 -25.03 -6.64 -2.35
C LYS A 425 -25.22 -7.70 -1.26
N GLU A 426 -24.75 -8.93 -1.47
CA GLU A 426 -24.78 -10.00 -0.46
C GLU A 426 -24.00 -9.63 0.82
N PHE A 427 -22.91 -8.86 0.68
CA PHE A 427 -22.06 -8.43 1.78
C PHE A 427 -22.35 -7.00 2.27
N GLY A 428 -23.33 -6.30 1.69
CA GLY A 428 -23.72 -4.94 2.08
C GLY A 428 -22.72 -3.86 1.67
N VAL A 429 -21.89 -4.09 0.66
CA VAL A 429 -20.96 -3.09 0.12
C VAL A 429 -21.64 -2.27 -0.96
N ASP A 430 -21.60 -0.94 -0.84
CA ASP A 430 -22.07 -0.05 -1.90
C ASP A 430 -21.06 0.00 -3.05
N LYS A 431 -21.53 -0.28 -4.26
CA LYS A 431 -20.73 -0.20 -5.48
C LYS A 431 -20.17 1.20 -5.75
N ASN A 432 -20.80 2.24 -5.19
CA ASN A 432 -20.35 3.63 -5.30
C ASN A 432 -19.29 4.02 -4.26
N GLU A 433 -19.08 3.18 -3.24
CA GLU A 433 -18.04 3.41 -2.22
C GLU A 433 -16.78 2.58 -2.48
N ALA A 434 -16.89 1.46 -3.22
CA ALA A 434 -15.74 0.67 -3.62
C ALA A 434 -14.73 1.49 -4.45
N VAL A 435 -13.44 1.17 -4.30
CA VAL A 435 -12.36 1.84 -5.04
C VAL A 435 -12.16 1.08 -6.35
N TRP A 436 -12.67 1.60 -7.45
CA TRP A 436 -12.49 0.96 -8.75
C TRP A 436 -11.31 1.57 -9.50
N GLU A 437 -10.29 0.77 -9.79
CA GLU A 437 -9.20 1.21 -10.65
C GLU A 437 -9.63 1.07 -12.12
N ASP A 438 -9.98 2.19 -12.72
CA ASP A 438 -10.38 2.35 -14.12
C ASP A 438 -9.36 3.17 -14.94
N LEU A 439 -8.09 3.22 -14.49
CA LEU A 439 -7.07 4.02 -15.14
C LEU A 439 -6.58 3.35 -16.44
N GLY A 440 -5.96 4.17 -17.30
CA GLY A 440 -5.32 3.70 -18.52
C GLY A 440 -6.27 3.64 -19.73
N SER A 441 -6.34 2.47 -20.37
CA SER A 441 -7.12 2.27 -21.60
C SER A 441 -8.57 1.88 -21.31
N SER A 442 -9.50 2.32 -22.16
CA SER A 442 -10.89 1.85 -22.18
C SER A 442 -11.24 1.18 -23.51
N THR A 443 -12.27 0.35 -23.53
CA THR A 443 -12.88 -0.26 -24.72
C THR A 443 -14.37 0.09 -24.80
N PRO A 444 -15.00 0.03 -26.00
CA PRO A 444 -16.44 0.26 -26.12
C PRO A 444 -17.29 -0.67 -25.24
N ALA A 445 -16.84 -1.91 -25.03
CA ALA A 445 -17.51 -2.86 -24.15
C ALA A 445 -17.40 -2.42 -22.68
N PHE A 446 -16.22 -2.00 -22.24
CA PHE A 446 -16.03 -1.45 -20.89
C PHE A 446 -16.85 -0.19 -20.68
N ASP A 447 -16.75 0.80 -21.59
CA ASP A 447 -17.50 2.06 -21.48
C ASP A 447 -19.02 1.82 -21.38
N TRP A 448 -19.54 0.89 -22.18
CA TRP A 448 -20.96 0.55 -22.16
C TRP A 448 -21.38 -0.10 -20.85
N VAL A 449 -20.70 -1.16 -20.39
CA VAL A 449 -21.09 -1.85 -19.15
C VAL A 449 -20.81 -0.97 -17.93
N TYR A 450 -19.59 -0.44 -17.82
CA TYR A 450 -19.08 0.18 -16.62
C TYR A 450 -19.61 1.62 -16.42
N HIS A 451 -19.43 2.47 -17.44
CA HIS A 451 -19.77 3.89 -17.32
C HIS A 451 -21.24 4.19 -17.67
N GLN A 452 -21.81 3.51 -18.67
CA GLN A 452 -23.19 3.81 -19.13
C GLN A 452 -24.25 2.98 -18.39
N GLN A 453 -24.10 1.65 -18.33
CA GLN A 453 -25.10 0.80 -17.68
C GLN A 453 -25.03 0.87 -16.16
N GLU A 454 -23.84 0.60 -15.59
CA GLU A 454 -23.69 0.52 -14.14
C GLU A 454 -23.38 1.85 -13.48
N ASN A 455 -22.94 2.84 -14.26
CA ASN A 455 -22.65 4.18 -13.80
C ASN A 455 -21.70 4.18 -12.59
N LEU A 456 -20.63 3.38 -12.63
CA LEU A 456 -19.69 3.22 -11.50
C LEU A 456 -18.73 4.41 -11.37
N PRO A 457 -18.31 4.78 -10.14
CA PRO A 457 -17.23 5.74 -9.92
C PRO A 457 -15.87 5.14 -10.31
N GLY A 458 -14.88 5.97 -10.54
CA GLY A 458 -13.51 5.56 -10.85
C GLY A 458 -12.47 6.23 -9.97
N ILE A 459 -11.22 6.25 -10.44
CA ILE A 459 -10.13 7.00 -9.82
C ILE A 459 -9.89 8.30 -10.59
N THR A 460 -9.70 9.40 -9.86
CA THR A 460 -9.18 10.65 -10.43
C THR A 460 -7.78 10.93 -9.90
N GLN A 461 -6.79 10.66 -10.75
CA GLN A 461 -5.40 10.89 -10.39
C GLN A 461 -4.95 12.31 -10.78
N THR A 462 -4.76 13.17 -9.79
CA THR A 462 -4.45 14.59 -10.00
C THR A 462 -2.98 14.85 -10.31
N LEU A 463 -2.14 13.81 -10.36
CA LEU A 463 -0.78 13.91 -10.88
C LEU A 463 -0.76 14.41 -12.33
N TRP A 464 -1.71 13.97 -13.16
CA TRP A 464 -1.81 14.36 -14.58
C TRP A 464 -3.17 14.93 -14.99
N SER A 465 -4.15 14.96 -14.07
CA SER A 465 -5.43 15.65 -14.29
C SER A 465 -5.62 16.80 -13.29
N ARG A 466 -6.40 17.81 -13.68
CA ARG A 466 -6.93 18.80 -12.73
C ARG A 466 -8.09 18.19 -11.97
N ALA A 467 -8.23 18.48 -10.68
CA ALA A 467 -9.38 18.05 -9.90
C ALA A 467 -10.70 18.63 -10.45
N GLU A 468 -10.68 19.82 -11.05
CA GLU A 468 -11.87 20.41 -11.68
C GLU A 468 -12.40 19.61 -12.87
N ASN A 469 -11.54 18.79 -13.49
CA ASN A 469 -11.87 17.92 -14.61
C ASN A 469 -12.30 16.52 -14.15
N ALA A 470 -12.43 16.27 -12.85
CA ALA A 470 -12.93 15.01 -12.35
C ALA A 470 -14.33 14.74 -12.94
N PRO A 471 -14.56 13.59 -13.59
CA PRO A 471 -15.84 13.32 -14.23
C PRO A 471 -16.99 13.21 -13.22
N ARG A 472 -16.66 12.90 -11.96
CA ARG A 472 -17.60 12.68 -10.86
C ARG A 472 -16.97 13.08 -9.53
N LYS A 473 -17.79 13.50 -8.57
CA LYS A 473 -17.33 13.81 -7.20
C LYS A 473 -17.20 12.58 -6.32
N GLU A 474 -17.86 11.49 -6.73
CA GLU A 474 -17.85 10.19 -6.07
C GLU A 474 -16.58 9.39 -6.40
N ASN A 475 -15.80 9.82 -7.40
CA ASN A 475 -14.51 9.21 -7.69
C ASN A 475 -13.57 9.28 -6.48
N TRP A 476 -12.75 8.25 -6.32
CA TRP A 476 -11.63 8.28 -5.38
C TRP A 476 -10.49 9.06 -6.01
N SER A 477 -10.10 10.18 -5.40
CA SER A 477 -9.05 11.05 -5.95
C SER A 477 -7.75 10.95 -5.17
N LEU A 478 -6.62 10.98 -5.88
CA LEU A 478 -5.28 10.88 -5.30
C LEU A 478 -4.26 11.62 -6.15
N VAL A 479 -3.14 12.03 -5.56
CA VAL A 479 -2.00 12.54 -6.35
C VAL A 479 -1.24 11.36 -6.93
N VAL A 480 -0.67 10.51 -6.07
CA VAL A 480 0.09 9.32 -6.45
C VAL A 480 -0.43 8.07 -5.75
N SER A 481 -0.35 6.93 -6.44
CA SER A 481 -0.64 5.60 -5.88
C SER A 481 0.66 4.92 -5.44
N HIS A 482 0.57 3.67 -5.01
CA HIS A 482 1.73 2.85 -4.65
C HIS A 482 2.69 2.58 -5.84
N ASP A 483 2.28 2.80 -7.09
CA ASP A 483 3.09 2.55 -8.30
C ASP A 483 4.00 3.71 -8.73
N PHE A 484 3.88 4.85 -8.04
CA PHE A 484 4.61 6.07 -8.38
C PHE A 484 5.54 6.49 -7.24
N GLU A 485 6.56 7.28 -7.59
CA GLU A 485 7.33 7.98 -6.57
C GLU A 485 6.44 8.98 -5.82
N PRO A 486 6.77 9.32 -4.55
CA PRO A 486 6.03 10.32 -3.78
C PRO A 486 5.93 11.66 -4.53
N ALA A 487 4.91 12.45 -4.23
CA ALA A 487 4.70 13.77 -4.85
C ALA A 487 5.92 14.70 -4.72
N SER A 488 6.70 14.55 -3.63
CA SER A 488 7.98 15.25 -3.42
C SER A 488 9.03 14.98 -4.49
N GLU A 489 9.03 13.76 -5.05
CA GLU A 489 9.91 13.35 -6.15
C GLU A 489 9.27 13.66 -7.51
N MET A 490 7.96 13.48 -7.63
CA MET A 490 7.25 13.76 -8.88
C MET A 490 7.33 15.25 -9.27
N VAL A 491 7.22 16.18 -8.32
CA VAL A 491 7.36 17.62 -8.59
C VAL A 491 8.76 18.03 -9.10
N GLN A 492 9.77 17.19 -8.89
CA GLN A 492 11.11 17.42 -9.43
C GLN A 492 11.16 17.23 -10.96
N LYS A 493 10.28 16.37 -11.49
CA LYS A 493 10.25 16.01 -12.91
C LYS A 493 9.62 17.13 -13.75
N ASP A 494 10.33 17.57 -14.80
CA ASP A 494 9.88 18.69 -15.64
C ASP A 494 8.53 18.43 -16.31
N TRP A 495 8.25 17.19 -16.73
CA TRP A 495 6.97 16.84 -17.34
C TRP A 495 5.79 16.91 -16.36
N VAL A 496 6.03 16.72 -15.06
CA VAL A 496 5.02 16.91 -14.00
C VAL A 496 4.87 18.40 -13.74
N ARG A 497 5.97 19.07 -13.41
CA ARG A 497 5.97 20.48 -13.00
C ARG A 497 5.49 21.42 -14.10
N ASN A 498 5.68 21.08 -15.37
CA ASN A 498 5.21 21.90 -16.50
C ASN A 498 3.90 21.38 -17.10
N SER A 499 3.28 20.35 -16.50
CA SER A 499 1.98 19.86 -16.94
C SER A 499 0.86 20.84 -16.63
N ASP A 500 -0.23 20.71 -17.38
CA ASP A 500 -1.46 21.44 -17.14
C ASP A 500 -2.04 21.20 -15.73
N ALA A 501 -1.97 19.96 -15.24
CA ALA A 501 -2.45 19.57 -13.92
C ALA A 501 -1.70 20.23 -12.76
N TRP A 502 -0.45 20.66 -12.97
CA TRP A 502 0.36 21.33 -11.94
C TRP A 502 0.52 22.83 -12.20
N ASN A 503 -0.09 23.37 -13.25
CA ASN A 503 0.07 24.76 -13.65
C ASN A 503 -0.23 25.74 -12.50
N VAL A 504 0.66 26.72 -12.28
CA VAL A 504 0.57 27.64 -11.14
C VAL A 504 -0.57 28.65 -11.27
N ASP A 505 -0.94 29.06 -12.49
CA ASP A 505 -2.10 29.92 -12.73
C ASP A 505 -3.40 29.18 -12.38
N TYR A 506 -3.47 27.91 -12.80
CA TYR A 506 -4.58 27.04 -12.43
C TYR A 506 -4.67 26.88 -10.91
N LEU A 507 -3.61 26.41 -10.25
CA LEU A 507 -3.64 26.15 -8.81
C LEU A 507 -3.95 27.40 -8.00
N SER A 508 -3.33 28.54 -8.33
CA SER A 508 -3.60 29.80 -7.63
C SER A 508 -5.03 30.30 -7.83
N GLY A 509 -5.57 30.20 -9.05
CA GLY A 509 -6.96 30.57 -9.35
C GLY A 509 -7.99 29.63 -8.70
N TYR A 510 -7.77 28.31 -8.80
CA TYR A 510 -8.64 27.28 -8.24
C TYR A 510 -8.68 27.34 -6.71
N LEU A 511 -7.56 27.68 -6.06
CA LEU A 511 -7.44 27.77 -4.60
C LEU A 511 -7.71 29.16 -4.04
N ASN A 512 -7.80 30.21 -4.86
CA ASN A 512 -8.16 31.56 -4.44
C ASN A 512 -9.17 32.22 -5.41
N PRO A 513 -10.36 31.65 -5.61
CA PRO A 513 -11.26 32.02 -6.72
C PRO A 513 -11.99 33.37 -6.54
N ASP A 514 -12.08 33.93 -5.33
CA ASP A 514 -12.74 35.22 -5.09
C ASP A 514 -11.99 36.37 -5.81
N PRO A 515 -12.66 37.16 -6.68
CA PRO A 515 -12.02 38.29 -7.34
C PRO A 515 -11.53 39.39 -6.38
N ALA A 516 -12.16 39.55 -5.22
CA ALA A 516 -11.76 40.57 -4.24
C ALA A 516 -10.40 40.27 -3.59
N THR A 517 -9.94 39.02 -3.63
CA THR A 517 -8.65 38.59 -3.06
C THR A 517 -7.57 38.39 -4.13
N SER A 518 -7.66 39.12 -5.25
CA SER A 518 -6.71 39.03 -6.36
C SER A 518 -5.24 39.26 -5.97
N ASN A 519 -4.98 40.18 -5.03
CA ASN A 519 -3.64 40.42 -4.48
C ASN A 519 -3.12 39.21 -3.68
N GLU A 520 -3.97 38.54 -2.92
CA GLU A 520 -3.61 37.32 -2.17
C GLU A 520 -3.36 36.16 -3.13
N ARG A 521 -4.19 36.02 -4.17
CA ARG A 521 -3.99 35.06 -5.26
C ARG A 521 -2.62 35.26 -5.93
N GLN A 522 -2.23 36.50 -6.21
CA GLN A 522 -0.96 36.80 -6.84
C GLN A 522 0.23 36.45 -5.93
N LYS A 523 0.16 36.79 -4.63
CA LYS A 523 1.18 36.37 -3.65
C LYS A 523 1.29 34.85 -3.54
N TYR A 524 0.16 34.16 -3.50
CA TYR A 524 0.12 32.70 -3.46
C TYR A 524 0.70 32.07 -4.74
N LYS A 525 0.40 32.64 -5.91
CA LYS A 525 1.01 32.24 -7.19
C LYS A 525 2.53 32.37 -7.16
N GLU A 526 3.06 33.47 -6.64
CA GLU A 526 4.50 33.69 -6.49
C GLU A 526 5.12 32.67 -5.53
N GLU A 527 4.46 32.36 -4.43
CA GLU A 527 4.89 31.36 -3.46
C GLU A 527 5.03 29.97 -4.11
N ILE A 528 3.97 29.46 -4.75
CA ILE A 528 3.97 28.12 -5.35
C ILE A 528 4.84 28.02 -6.61
N SER A 529 5.19 29.16 -7.22
CA SER A 529 6.16 29.22 -8.31
C SER A 529 7.59 29.06 -7.79
N ASN A 530 7.88 29.58 -6.60
CA ASN A 530 9.21 29.59 -6.00
C ASN A 530 9.46 28.44 -5.01
N SER A 531 8.41 27.76 -4.55
CA SER A 531 8.47 26.68 -3.56
C SER A 531 7.83 25.40 -4.09
N LYS A 532 8.63 24.35 -4.25
CA LYS A 532 8.13 23.02 -4.66
C LYS A 532 7.27 22.40 -3.56
N GLN A 533 7.61 22.63 -2.30
CA GLN A 533 6.87 22.21 -1.12
C GLN A 533 5.48 22.83 -1.13
N SER A 534 5.38 24.15 -1.30
CA SER A 534 4.10 24.86 -1.38
C SER A 534 3.29 24.39 -2.59
N ARG A 535 3.94 24.08 -3.72
CA ARG A 535 3.26 23.52 -4.90
C ARG A 535 2.72 22.11 -4.67
N VAL A 536 3.44 21.25 -3.94
CA VAL A 536 2.94 19.92 -3.52
C VAL A 536 1.78 20.07 -2.54
N ALA A 537 1.91 20.93 -1.52
CA ALA A 537 0.82 21.23 -0.59
C ALA A 537 -0.43 21.71 -1.35
N SER A 538 -0.27 22.57 -2.35
CA SER A 538 -1.35 23.04 -3.23
C SER A 538 -2.08 21.90 -3.94
N LYS A 539 -1.36 20.86 -4.40
CA LYS A 539 -1.98 19.69 -5.04
C LYS A 539 -2.81 18.86 -4.08
N PHE A 540 -2.39 18.75 -2.81
CA PHE A 540 -3.21 18.11 -1.78
C PHE A 540 -4.41 19.00 -1.42
N THR A 541 -4.23 20.31 -1.26
CA THR A 541 -5.35 21.27 -1.04
C THR A 541 -6.39 21.20 -2.15
N GLU A 542 -5.94 21.07 -3.41
CA GLU A 542 -6.82 20.88 -4.56
C GLU A 542 -7.71 19.63 -4.43
N LEU A 543 -7.14 18.51 -3.97
CA LEU A 543 -7.90 17.28 -3.70
C LEU A 543 -8.99 17.52 -2.67
N PHE A 544 -8.66 18.11 -1.53
CA PHE A 544 -9.62 18.38 -0.44
C PHE A 544 -10.78 19.29 -0.87
N ARG A 545 -10.58 20.20 -1.84
CA ARG A 545 -11.65 21.03 -2.39
C ARG A 545 -12.51 20.30 -3.45
N GLY A 546 -11.92 19.34 -4.17
CA GLY A 546 -12.47 18.80 -5.42
C GLY A 546 -13.31 17.53 -5.31
N THR A 547 -13.15 16.72 -4.26
CA THR A 547 -13.76 15.37 -4.17
C THR A 547 -14.43 15.07 -2.83
N ASN A 548 -15.32 14.08 -2.83
CA ASN A 548 -15.89 13.50 -1.62
C ASN A 548 -15.05 12.35 -1.06
N ASN A 549 -14.25 11.68 -1.90
CA ASN A 549 -13.50 10.48 -1.55
C ASN A 549 -12.04 10.66 -1.98
N LEU A 550 -11.10 10.57 -1.04
CA LEU A 550 -9.68 10.83 -1.31
C LEU A 550 -8.74 9.78 -0.71
N GLN A 551 -7.62 9.58 -1.40
CA GLN A 551 -6.54 8.70 -0.96
C GLN A 551 -5.22 9.44 -0.91
N ILE A 552 -4.45 9.19 0.15
CA ILE A 552 -3.12 9.78 0.33
C ILE A 552 -2.14 8.65 0.63
N MET A 553 -1.03 8.60 -0.12
CA MET A 553 0.04 7.64 0.14
C MET A 553 0.73 7.97 1.47
N PHE A 554 1.02 6.95 2.30
CA PHE A 554 1.63 7.17 3.62
C PHE A 554 2.94 7.98 3.55
N SER A 555 3.70 7.80 2.46
CA SER A 555 4.95 8.51 2.23
C SER A 555 4.73 10.00 2.03
N ASP A 556 3.68 10.42 1.33
CA ASP A 556 3.38 11.84 1.15
C ASP A 556 2.93 12.46 2.48
N PHE A 557 2.01 11.80 3.19
CA PHE A 557 1.51 12.29 4.47
C PHE A 557 2.65 12.52 5.47
N LEU A 558 3.56 11.56 5.60
CA LEU A 558 4.70 11.61 6.53
C LEU A 558 5.92 12.38 6.00
N GLY A 559 5.90 12.88 4.76
CA GLY A 559 7.04 13.56 4.14
C GLY A 559 8.24 12.64 3.87
N ILE A 560 8.00 11.37 3.61
CA ILE A 560 9.02 10.37 3.25
C ILE A 560 9.32 10.48 1.75
N ASN A 561 10.56 10.78 1.40
CA ASN A 561 11.02 10.93 0.01
C ASN A 561 11.52 9.62 -0.63
N LYS A 562 11.01 8.48 -0.17
CA LYS A 562 11.39 7.16 -0.67
C LYS A 562 10.24 6.53 -1.45
N THR A 563 10.59 5.88 -2.54
CA THR A 563 9.65 5.18 -3.40
C THR A 563 9.31 3.82 -2.82
N TYR A 564 8.02 3.51 -2.71
CA TYR A 564 7.53 2.22 -2.26
C TYR A 564 7.63 1.14 -3.36
N ASN A 565 7.17 1.49 -4.57
CA ASN A 565 7.28 0.65 -5.76
C ASN A 565 7.42 1.55 -7.00
N VAL A 566 8.18 1.09 -7.99
CA VAL A 566 8.22 1.68 -9.33
C VAL A 566 7.52 0.73 -10.29
N GLY A 567 6.32 1.10 -10.73
CA GLY A 567 5.51 0.29 -11.64
C GLY A 567 6.29 -0.18 -12.87
N GLY A 568 6.22 -1.49 -13.16
CA GLY A 568 6.84 -2.10 -14.35
C GLY A 568 8.37 -2.26 -14.29
N GLN A 569 9.01 -2.01 -13.14
CA GLN A 569 10.46 -2.19 -12.97
C GLN A 569 10.77 -3.19 -11.85
N ASP A 570 11.79 -4.03 -12.08
CA ASP A 570 12.37 -4.87 -11.04
C ASP A 570 13.44 -4.06 -10.27
N SER A 571 13.02 -3.48 -9.14
CA SER A 571 13.91 -2.76 -8.23
C SER A 571 14.10 -3.54 -6.94
N LYS A 572 15.36 -3.60 -6.47
CA LYS A 572 15.74 -4.26 -5.22
C LYS A 572 15.01 -3.72 -3.99
N ASP A 573 14.46 -2.51 -4.05
CA ASP A 573 13.83 -1.81 -2.92
C ASP A 573 12.28 -1.82 -3.01
N ASN A 574 11.70 -2.37 -4.08
CA ASN A 574 10.25 -2.49 -4.22
C ASN A 574 9.65 -3.27 -3.06
N TRP A 575 8.47 -2.82 -2.60
CA TRP A 575 7.64 -3.45 -1.56
C TRP A 575 8.22 -3.41 -0.14
N LYS A 576 9.42 -2.82 0.04
CA LYS A 576 10.12 -2.83 1.32
C LYS A 576 9.86 -1.61 2.18
N LEU A 577 9.59 -0.44 1.59
CA LEU A 577 9.45 0.81 2.35
C LEU A 577 8.33 0.69 3.39
N ARG A 578 8.62 1.06 4.64
CA ARG A 578 7.66 1.06 5.74
C ARG A 578 7.77 2.31 6.61
N VAL A 579 6.68 2.59 7.31
CA VAL A 579 6.59 3.60 8.35
C VAL A 579 7.59 3.26 9.47
N ASP A 580 8.30 4.26 9.98
CA ASP A 580 9.21 4.05 11.09
C ASP A 580 8.47 3.86 12.43
N ASN A 581 9.13 3.28 13.43
CA ASN A 581 8.51 3.02 14.73
C ASN A 581 8.27 4.32 15.51
N ASP A 582 9.03 5.38 15.24
CA ASP A 582 8.89 6.71 15.86
C ASP A 582 8.10 7.68 14.95
N PHE A 583 7.17 7.16 14.13
CA PHE A 583 6.47 7.92 13.08
C PHE A 583 5.81 9.22 13.54
N GLU A 584 5.30 9.29 14.77
CA GLU A 584 4.65 10.48 15.29
C GLU A 584 5.69 11.61 15.50
N ASP A 585 6.82 11.27 16.12
CA ASP A 585 7.96 12.16 16.33
C ASP A 585 8.52 12.62 14.99
N ASP A 586 8.67 11.69 14.05
CA ASP A 586 9.19 11.99 12.74
C ASP A 586 8.27 12.89 11.92
N TYR A 587 6.96 12.69 11.99
CA TYR A 587 5.98 13.55 11.34
C TYR A 587 6.05 14.99 11.86
N TYR A 588 6.00 15.19 13.18
CA TYR A 588 6.08 16.54 13.73
C TYR A 588 7.45 17.19 13.48
N ARG A 589 8.54 16.41 13.48
CA ARG A 589 9.87 16.91 13.14
C ARG A 589 9.90 17.37 11.68
N ALA A 590 9.23 16.62 10.81
CA ALA A 590 9.07 16.97 9.41
C ALA A 590 8.23 18.25 9.24
N LEU A 591 7.18 18.48 10.04
CA LEU A 591 6.39 19.72 9.97
C LEU A 591 7.16 20.98 10.40
N GLN A 592 8.16 20.85 11.27
CA GLN A 592 9.03 21.95 11.71
C GLN A 592 10.11 22.31 10.67
N ASP A 593 10.43 21.41 9.74
CA ASP A 593 11.39 21.66 8.67
C ASP A 593 10.67 22.28 7.46
N LYS A 594 11.00 23.54 7.16
CA LYS A 594 10.46 24.26 6.00
C LYS A 594 10.78 23.61 4.65
N ASN A 595 11.76 22.71 4.60
CA ASN A 595 12.11 21.97 3.39
C ASN A 595 11.34 20.66 3.24
N SER A 596 10.62 20.22 4.26
CA SER A 596 9.84 19.00 4.26
C SER A 596 8.63 19.09 3.32
N TYR A 597 8.19 17.92 2.87
CA TYR A 597 6.95 17.75 2.10
C TYR A 597 5.85 17.09 2.93
N ALA A 598 6.06 16.88 4.23
CA ALA A 598 5.03 16.34 5.13
C ALA A 598 3.78 17.25 5.12
N LEU A 599 2.62 16.63 5.15
CA LEU A 599 1.36 17.34 4.97
C LEU A 599 0.87 17.94 6.28
N ASN A 600 1.00 19.25 6.46
CA ASN A 600 0.37 19.97 7.56
C ASN A 600 -1.15 20.03 7.34
N MET A 601 -1.89 19.12 7.99
CA MET A 601 -3.33 18.97 7.76
C MET A 601 -4.16 20.24 8.07
N PRO A 602 -3.95 20.95 9.20
CA PRO A 602 -4.62 22.22 9.45
C PRO A 602 -4.37 23.28 8.36
N GLU A 603 -3.13 23.39 7.88
CA GLU A 603 -2.76 24.32 6.81
C GLU A 603 -3.50 24.01 5.50
N ILE A 604 -3.45 22.74 5.07
CA ILE A 604 -4.09 22.25 3.85
C ILE A 604 -5.62 22.44 3.92
N LEU A 605 -6.24 22.03 5.03
CA LEU A 605 -7.68 22.13 5.22
C LEU A 605 -8.13 23.58 5.35
N GLY A 606 -7.38 24.43 6.07
CA GLY A 606 -7.65 25.87 6.18
C GLY A 606 -7.67 26.53 4.80
N GLN A 607 -6.67 26.26 3.96
CA GLN A 607 -6.65 26.78 2.59
C GLN A 607 -7.80 26.21 1.74
N ALA A 608 -8.13 24.92 1.86
CA ALA A 608 -9.23 24.32 1.13
C ALA A 608 -10.60 24.92 1.52
N VAL A 609 -10.83 25.17 2.83
CA VAL A 609 -12.03 25.82 3.35
C VAL A 609 -12.15 27.24 2.79
N ARG A 610 -11.07 28.02 2.82
CA ARG A 610 -11.01 29.36 2.19
C ARG A 610 -11.31 29.30 0.70
N ALA A 611 -10.73 28.34 -0.01
CA ALA A 611 -10.95 28.17 -1.44
C ALA A 611 -12.41 27.80 -1.77
N LYS A 612 -13.04 26.93 -0.98
CA LYS A 612 -14.47 26.58 -1.13
C LYS A 612 -15.38 27.77 -0.81
N LYS A 613 -15.09 28.52 0.27
CA LYS A 613 -15.76 29.79 0.60
C LYS A 613 -15.64 30.79 -0.55
N GLY A 614 -14.44 31.05 -1.04
CA GLY A 614 -14.19 31.98 -2.15
C GLY A 614 -14.93 31.58 -3.42
N MET A 615 -15.10 30.28 -3.67
CA MET A 615 -15.85 29.80 -4.83
C MET A 615 -17.34 30.12 -4.72
N ALA A 616 -17.91 30.01 -3.52
CA ALA A 616 -19.30 30.39 -3.30
C ALA A 616 -19.51 31.88 -3.62
N VAL A 617 -18.60 32.74 -3.15
CA VAL A 617 -18.62 34.19 -3.42
C VAL A 617 -18.41 34.48 -4.91
N ALA A 618 -17.45 33.82 -5.56
CA ALA A 618 -17.16 34.00 -6.98
C ALA A 618 -18.36 33.66 -7.89
N LYS A 619 -19.24 32.73 -7.49
CA LYS A 619 -20.47 32.42 -8.26
C LYS A 619 -21.47 33.56 -8.30
N VAL A 620 -21.42 34.50 -7.35
CA VAL A 620 -22.33 35.65 -7.26
C VAL A 620 -21.62 36.97 -7.52
N SER A 621 -20.35 36.96 -7.92
CA SER A 621 -19.51 38.16 -8.06
C SER A 621 -19.92 39.11 -9.19
N GLY A 622 -20.90 38.75 -10.02
CA GLY A 622 -21.54 39.66 -10.97
C GLY A 622 -22.35 40.78 -10.28
N ASP A 623 -22.69 40.59 -9.00
CA ASP A 623 -23.36 41.59 -8.15
C ASP A 623 -22.48 41.85 -6.90
N PRO A 624 -21.80 43.01 -6.83
CA PRO A 624 -20.91 43.32 -5.71
C PRO A 624 -21.61 43.33 -4.35
N TYR A 625 -22.90 43.69 -4.29
CA TYR A 625 -23.66 43.71 -3.05
C TYR A 625 -23.89 42.29 -2.54
N LYS A 626 -24.37 41.38 -3.42
CA LYS A 626 -24.56 39.96 -3.07
C LYS A 626 -23.25 39.26 -2.71
N ALA A 627 -22.17 39.57 -3.43
CA ALA A 627 -20.86 39.01 -3.13
C ALA A 627 -20.35 39.45 -1.75
N ASN A 628 -20.51 40.74 -1.40
CA ASN A 628 -20.13 41.25 -0.09
C ASN A 628 -21.00 40.69 1.05
N GLN A 629 -22.32 40.60 0.82
CA GLN A 629 -23.22 39.98 1.79
C GLN A 629 -22.84 38.52 2.06
N MET A 630 -22.69 37.71 1.00
CA MET A 630 -22.28 36.30 1.14
C MET A 630 -20.92 36.16 1.80
N ARG A 631 -19.97 37.06 1.51
CA ARG A 631 -18.66 37.06 2.16
C ARG A 631 -18.80 37.25 3.67
N ASN A 632 -19.55 38.27 4.11
CA ASN A 632 -19.78 38.57 5.52
C ASN A 632 -20.48 37.41 6.25
N GLU A 633 -21.53 36.83 5.65
CA GLU A 633 -22.26 35.68 6.23
C GLU A 633 -21.34 34.46 6.40
N LEU A 634 -20.51 34.16 5.40
CA LEU A 634 -19.57 33.05 5.47
C LEU A 634 -18.39 33.33 6.41
N ASP A 635 -17.96 34.59 6.53
CA ASP A 635 -16.93 35.01 7.49
C ASP A 635 -17.39 34.78 8.92
N GLU A 636 -18.59 35.24 9.28
CA GLU A 636 -19.18 35.02 10.60
C GLU A 636 -19.25 33.52 10.94
N LYS A 637 -19.64 32.69 9.96
CA LYS A 637 -19.75 31.25 10.14
C LYS A 637 -18.41 30.52 10.23
N LEU A 638 -17.42 30.89 9.42
CA LEU A 638 -16.22 30.08 9.21
C LEU A 638 -14.98 30.60 9.92
N ASN A 639 -14.93 31.87 10.32
CA ASN A 639 -13.76 32.43 11.01
C ASN A 639 -13.41 31.72 12.32
N PRO A 640 -14.35 31.23 13.15
CA PRO A 640 -14.00 30.42 14.31
C PRO A 640 -13.24 29.13 13.93
N LEU A 641 -13.67 28.44 12.87
CA LEU A 641 -12.99 27.24 12.38
C LEU A 641 -11.63 27.58 11.77
N LEU A 642 -11.58 28.58 10.91
CA LEU A 642 -10.34 29.02 10.24
C LEU A 642 -9.29 29.49 11.26
N GLY A 643 -9.70 30.21 12.32
CA GLY A 643 -8.79 30.62 13.38
C GLY A 643 -8.18 29.44 14.14
N LYS A 644 -8.94 28.37 14.38
CA LYS A 644 -8.42 27.14 14.99
C LYS A 644 -7.44 26.42 14.06
N LEU A 645 -7.79 26.27 12.78
CA LEU A 645 -6.93 25.63 11.79
C LEU A 645 -5.61 26.40 11.61
N ASP A 646 -5.66 27.72 11.52
CA ASP A 646 -4.46 28.57 11.43
C ASP A 646 -3.60 28.45 12.70
N SER A 647 -4.24 28.46 13.88
CA SER A 647 -3.51 28.28 15.13
C SER A 647 -2.80 26.94 15.18
N PHE A 648 -3.47 25.84 14.83
CA PHE A 648 -2.82 24.52 14.81
C PHE A 648 -1.76 24.39 13.71
N SER A 649 -1.96 25.02 12.54
CA SER A 649 -0.94 25.09 11.49
C SER A 649 0.39 25.61 12.03
N GLU A 650 0.35 26.67 12.83
CA GLU A 650 1.56 27.28 13.41
C GLU A 650 2.08 26.53 14.63
N ILE A 651 1.19 26.05 15.52
CA ILE A 651 1.56 25.21 16.67
C ILE A 651 2.44 24.03 16.23
N LEU A 652 2.07 23.36 15.14
CA LEU A 652 2.80 22.20 14.63
C LEU A 652 4.16 22.54 13.99
N LYS A 653 4.45 23.83 13.74
CA LYS A 653 5.74 24.33 13.23
C LYS A 653 6.63 24.87 14.35
N GLU A 654 6.11 25.04 15.56
CA GLU A 654 6.86 25.58 16.69
C GLU A 654 7.98 24.64 17.12
N LYS A 655 9.11 25.24 17.52
CA LYS A 655 10.17 24.56 18.25
C LYS A 655 9.92 24.83 19.73
N GLU A 656 9.71 23.80 20.56
CA GLU A 656 9.58 24.02 22.00
C GLU A 656 10.93 24.42 22.59
N GLU A 657 10.95 25.45 23.44
CA GLU A 657 12.10 25.75 24.27
C GLU A 657 12.09 24.81 25.48
N VAL A 658 13.12 23.97 25.60
CA VAL A 658 13.35 23.20 26.82
C VAL A 658 13.58 24.18 27.97
N LYS A 659 12.59 24.34 28.86
CA LYS A 659 12.87 24.96 30.15
C LYS A 659 13.82 24.02 30.90
N SER A 660 15.09 24.41 31.02
CA SER A 660 16.06 23.67 31.81
C SER A 660 15.52 23.50 33.23
N VAL A 661 15.07 22.30 33.59
CA VAL A 661 14.77 21.98 34.97
C VAL A 661 16.11 21.93 35.68
N ALA A 662 16.43 22.96 36.46
CA ALA A 662 17.59 22.94 37.33
C ALA A 662 17.50 21.68 38.22
N PRO A 663 18.58 20.88 38.33
CA PRO A 663 18.52 19.67 39.14
C PRO A 663 18.17 20.06 40.58
N LYS A 664 17.08 19.48 41.10
CA LYS A 664 16.77 19.57 42.54
C LYS A 664 17.99 19.05 43.30
N LYS A 665 18.57 19.90 44.16
CA LYS A 665 19.59 19.49 45.12
C LYS A 665 19.01 18.36 45.96
N VAL A 666 19.53 17.15 45.79
CA VAL A 666 19.34 16.06 46.73
C VAL A 666 20.40 16.24 47.80
N ASP A 667 19.99 16.59 49.02
CA ASP A 667 20.87 16.58 50.17
C ASP A 667 21.21 15.12 50.50
N VAL A 668 22.49 14.76 50.34
CA VAL A 668 23.04 13.47 50.75
C VAL A 668 23.82 13.68 52.05
N PRO A 669 23.55 12.89 53.12
CA PRO A 669 24.32 13.00 54.37
C PRO A 669 25.78 12.58 54.15
N LYS A 670 26.71 13.37 54.69
CA LYS A 670 28.14 13.06 54.72
C LYS A 670 28.39 11.80 55.55
N VAL A 671 28.93 10.76 54.91
CA VAL A 671 29.70 9.70 55.58
C VAL A 671 31.12 9.74 55.04
N THR A 672 32.04 10.12 55.90
CA THR A 672 33.50 10.03 55.71
C THR A 672 33.97 8.58 55.90
N GLN A 673 34.78 8.06 54.98
CA GLN A 673 35.90 7.17 55.32
C GLN A 673 36.87 7.01 54.14
N GLU A 674 38.07 6.59 54.49
CA GLU A 674 39.36 7.01 53.94
C GLU A 674 39.85 6.26 52.70
N VAL A 675 40.81 6.92 52.05
CA VAL A 675 41.52 6.56 50.83
C VAL A 675 42.51 5.40 51.05
N LYS A 676 42.54 4.44 50.12
CA LYS A 676 43.77 3.71 49.74
C LYS A 676 43.91 3.64 48.22
N LYS A 677 45.10 4.05 47.73
CA LYS A 677 45.57 3.98 46.33
C LYS A 677 45.77 2.52 45.86
N PRO A 678 45.69 2.29 44.54
CA PRO A 678 46.83 1.74 43.77
C PRO A 678 47.03 2.51 42.44
N GLU A 679 48.24 2.90 42.02
CA GLU A 679 49.39 2.14 41.49
C GLU A 679 49.27 1.86 39.97
N VAL A 680 50.30 2.30 39.25
CA VAL A 680 50.42 2.46 37.80
C VAL A 680 51.06 1.22 37.19
N LEU A 681 50.57 0.75 36.04
CA LEU A 681 51.29 -0.21 35.21
C LEU A 681 51.16 0.14 33.72
N GLU A 682 52.34 0.25 33.09
CA GLU A 682 52.60 0.56 31.69
C GLU A 682 52.21 -0.59 30.75
N THR A 683 51.73 -0.25 29.55
CA THR A 683 51.59 -1.19 28.43
C THR A 683 52.62 -0.89 27.34
N LYS A 684 53.45 -1.90 27.03
CA LYS A 684 54.36 -1.96 25.88
C LYS A 684 53.63 -2.27 24.57
N LYS A 685 54.21 -1.74 23.49
CA LYS A 685 53.91 -2.00 22.07
C LYS A 685 54.30 -3.42 21.65
N GLU A 686 53.58 -3.96 20.68
CA GLU A 686 54.11 -4.95 19.74
C GLU A 686 53.49 -4.78 18.34
N GLU A 687 54.36 -4.85 17.32
CA GLU A 687 54.09 -4.84 15.89
C GLU A 687 53.76 -6.26 15.39
N THR A 688 53.02 -6.39 14.28
CA THR A 688 53.18 -7.44 13.23
C THR A 688 52.11 -7.20 12.15
N THR A 689 52.46 -6.79 10.93
CA THR A 689 52.90 -7.50 9.71
C THR A 689 51.84 -7.51 8.62
N THR A 690 52.34 -7.32 7.40
CA THR A 690 51.67 -7.00 6.14
C THR A 690 51.58 -8.22 5.22
N SER A 691 50.93 -8.01 4.05
CA SER A 691 50.89 -8.82 2.83
C SER A 691 49.65 -9.73 2.71
N LYS A 692 48.90 -9.83 1.61
CA LYS A 692 49.08 -9.47 0.19
C LYS A 692 47.69 -9.37 -0.46
N SER A 693 47.44 -8.33 -1.27
CA SER A 693 46.38 -8.31 -2.28
C SER A 693 46.99 -8.54 -3.67
N LYS A 694 46.32 -9.33 -4.52
CA LYS A 694 46.65 -9.49 -5.94
C LYS A 694 45.68 -8.65 -6.77
N ASN A 695 46.25 -7.80 -7.62
CA ASN A 695 45.60 -7.09 -8.71
C ASN A 695 45.44 -8.00 -9.94
N VAL A 696 44.58 -7.54 -10.87
CA VAL A 696 44.56 -7.68 -12.36
C VAL A 696 43.06 -7.77 -12.76
N THR A 697 42.46 -6.98 -13.66
CA THR A 697 42.85 -5.87 -14.55
C THR A 697 41.56 -5.18 -15.01
N ALA A 698 41.66 -3.87 -15.29
CA ALA A 698 40.63 -3.08 -15.94
C ALA A 698 40.86 -3.08 -17.46
N GLU A 699 39.81 -3.32 -18.24
CA GLU A 699 39.59 -2.76 -19.57
C GLU A 699 38.18 -3.14 -20.03
N THR A 700 37.27 -2.16 -20.12
CA THR A 700 36.42 -1.86 -21.29
C THR A 700 35.46 -0.73 -20.89
N THR A 701 35.84 0.50 -21.23
CA THR A 701 34.98 1.68 -21.18
C THR A 701 34.62 2.02 -22.61
N LEU A 702 33.37 1.79 -23.05
CA LEU A 702 32.61 2.62 -24.00
C LEU A 702 31.27 1.94 -24.36
N ALA A 703 30.16 2.41 -23.78
CA ALA A 703 28.80 2.46 -24.37
C ALA A 703 27.74 2.71 -23.29
N ILE A 704 27.91 3.75 -22.46
CA ILE A 704 26.86 4.24 -21.56
C ILE A 704 26.77 5.76 -21.74
N ALA A 705 26.15 6.18 -22.84
CA ALA A 705 25.83 7.59 -23.09
C ALA A 705 24.61 7.81 -24.02
N ALA A 706 23.77 6.78 -24.27
CA ALA A 706 22.61 6.89 -25.15
C ALA A 706 21.27 6.49 -24.52
N GLY A 707 21.22 6.24 -23.20
CA GLY A 707 20.00 5.76 -22.51
C GLY A 707 19.11 6.83 -21.87
N VAL A 708 19.58 8.08 -21.75
CA VAL A 708 18.83 9.16 -21.06
C VAL A 708 17.99 10.00 -22.04
N GLY A 709 18.31 9.97 -23.34
CA GLY A 709 17.58 10.72 -24.37
C GLY A 709 16.27 10.09 -24.86
N ILE A 710 16.04 8.80 -24.61
CA ILE A 710 14.87 8.06 -25.16
C ILE A 710 13.64 8.16 -24.24
N VAL A 711 13.84 8.36 -22.93
CA VAL A 711 12.76 8.50 -21.93
C VAL A 711 11.91 9.76 -22.15
N VAL A 712 12.53 10.85 -22.61
CA VAL A 712 11.82 12.12 -22.90
C VAL A 712 10.94 12.00 -24.15
N ALA A 713 11.35 11.19 -25.14
CA ALA A 713 10.58 11.00 -26.37
C ALA A 713 9.34 10.09 -26.16
N GLY A 714 9.44 9.08 -25.29
CA GLY A 714 8.32 8.19 -24.95
C GLY A 714 7.19 8.89 -24.19
N ALA A 715 7.53 9.74 -23.21
CA ALA A 715 6.56 10.54 -22.45
C ALA A 715 5.94 11.65 -23.31
N LYS A 716 6.73 12.29 -24.19
CA LYS A 716 6.23 13.31 -25.14
C LYS A 716 5.24 12.72 -26.16
N LYS A 717 5.48 11.49 -26.66
CA LYS A 717 4.53 10.80 -27.55
C LYS A 717 3.22 10.40 -26.87
N LEU A 718 3.24 10.09 -25.57
CA LEU A 718 2.01 9.88 -24.79
C LEU A 718 1.24 11.20 -24.66
N TYR A 719 1.92 12.29 -24.32
CA TYR A 719 1.34 13.63 -24.20
C TYR A 719 0.71 14.13 -25.53
N ASP A 720 1.40 13.97 -26.65
CA ASP A 720 0.89 14.37 -27.97
C ASP A 720 -0.35 13.55 -28.38
N LYS A 721 -0.46 12.30 -27.92
CA LYS A 721 -1.63 11.43 -28.17
C LYS A 721 -2.85 11.80 -27.30
N PHE A 722 -2.64 12.32 -26.09
CA PHE A 722 -3.73 12.84 -25.26
C PHE A 722 -4.24 14.20 -25.77
N LYS A 723 -3.37 15.04 -26.32
CA LYS A 723 -3.76 16.32 -26.95
C LYS A 723 -4.73 16.10 -28.12
N HIS A 724 -4.50 15.09 -28.97
CA HIS A 724 -5.38 14.75 -30.09
C HIS A 724 -6.73 14.12 -29.71
N ARG A 725 -6.94 13.71 -28.44
CA ARG A 725 -8.29 13.32 -27.96
C ARG A 725 -9.16 14.52 -27.60
N HIS A 726 -8.56 15.61 -27.10
CA HIS A 726 -9.31 16.83 -26.78
C HIS A 726 -9.87 17.52 -28.03
N ASP A 727 -9.12 17.52 -29.13
CA ASP A 727 -9.56 18.16 -30.38
C ASP A 727 -10.70 17.40 -31.09
N LYS A 728 -10.91 16.11 -30.79
CA LYS A 728 -11.99 15.30 -31.37
C LYS A 728 -13.29 15.29 -30.55
N GLN A 729 -13.29 15.84 -29.33
CA GLN A 729 -14.50 15.96 -28.51
C GLN A 729 -15.20 17.32 -28.64
N GLN A 730 -14.68 18.25 -29.45
CA GLN A 730 -15.35 19.53 -29.77
C GLN A 730 -16.01 19.56 -31.16
N VAL A 731 -16.02 18.45 -31.91
CA VAL A 731 -16.79 18.35 -33.16
C VAL A 731 -17.49 16.99 -33.21
N ALA A 732 -18.60 16.88 -32.48
CA ALA A 732 -19.71 15.96 -32.71
C ALA A 732 -20.92 16.44 -31.91
#